data_AF-A0A317DKF6-F1
#
_entry.id   AF-A0A317DKF6-F1
#
_cell.length_a   1.000
_cell.length_b   1.000
_cell.length_c   1.000
_cell.angle_alpha   90.00
_cell.angle_beta   90.00
_cell.angle_gamma   90.00
#
_symmetry.space_group_name_H-M   'P 1'
#
loop_
_entity.id
_entity.type
_entity.pdbx_description
1 polymer ?
#
loop_
_entity_poly.entity_id
_entity_poly.type
_entity_poly.pdbx_seq_one_letter_code
_entity_poly.pdbx_strand_id
1 'polypeptide(L)'
;MAVRDDDKASDPRNSLVTRYGQLMNGGLSDGERATQLTTLVLDTLRSGGLAPRKTARAFITSGPGIGVRVDGRDYLVDVIWFSKAASVSQVRAFGRATQPVPHAQPVMLSVSGFARGAVEALRDANSQALLLDRAHLEAMISGLLPPAELFEEATARLVGGGSPHTPLTELLVDRERAEPAEGFVPPHRVAAPPPWEAQTASGVEAQLVLVGEGGWPEPLGLAVRHDQSLLVTTEDGIAEVDAKRGTSRWLLPIAGCAGSALAEADGGVLTMCRGTVVHWKDQRLTVVAGGFPGPASLVAGTGVETWALSGSGVTYGVGAGSLALNLLGRALGEQQRYDVGFGAAVRAAGQLTGRRFFLAAGGHSAVIDLARTSAVGRTDWILSPQSYPAHLVVVGEETVLTASPDMHGVRATIYRTHPATGESEMIATLPVNHVRGLAMGPDGCVYVLADIRGNDVRVPRPVVVRLTGVTPAVGNPAAHPVGATANESSVVDPYARVREAARGNRRDYSLDPRPIARGGQATVTAATHRPSGIRVAVKKLRSSSKDATARMRRELDAARLFGEHPHVMPVLDFGPANDWFVMPLADDTAETLVHELKDPERLRAMVTAVCHALRRPHQEDWIHRDLKPENILRLDERWTVADWGLGRRPRGQTSDARRTQAGTLYGTPGFAAPEQYVDAHGGSSPQTDIYAIGQIIGWVLTGTAPQPNVPLLPDDGPWRNVVKAATNPDPSRRPKDVDELLAVMARELDEPPEIPANRGEQLLRAVRDSDTAALGHLFTLAARHPGDYDLCTEVLFHLDPEHIREGVVAEPAAAGEVVRGMTALNSGGHVTLEHGQVDAVIRWLLVAARAAADSGAWDLLEDSADAIFFWDQRDRWDVQAEIGSWLATLTGQAAAVVAAALRRQPDIHQHFDHLSGDRHLDHQIRLALIQQEPLSPT
;
A
#
# COMPACT_ATOMS: atom_id res chain seq x y z
N MET A 1 33.14 8.80 17.97
CA MET A 1 32.52 9.44 19.15
C MET A 1 31.37 8.53 19.56
N ALA A 2 31.40 8.06 20.81
CA ALA A 2 30.64 6.97 21.44
C ALA A 2 29.42 6.38 20.70
N VAL A 3 29.56 5.10 20.30
CA VAL A 3 28.46 4.19 19.97
C VAL A 3 27.70 3.91 21.27
N ARG A 4 26.42 4.25 21.33
CA ARG A 4 25.56 3.88 22.45
C ARG A 4 25.19 2.40 22.33
N ASP A 5 25.50 1.64 23.38
CA ASP A 5 24.95 0.31 23.66
C ASP A 5 23.43 0.44 23.90
N ASP A 6 22.62 0.22 22.86
CA ASP A 6 21.18 -0.05 22.95
C ASP A 6 20.86 -1.44 22.34
N ASP A 7 21.74 -2.42 22.57
CA ASP A 7 21.71 -3.75 21.94
C ASP A 7 20.79 -4.75 22.69
N LYS A 8 19.54 -4.36 22.97
CA LYS A 8 18.56 -5.22 23.66
C LYS A 8 17.40 -5.74 22.79
N ALA A 9 17.47 -5.56 21.47
CA ALA A 9 16.48 -6.13 20.54
C ALA A 9 17.08 -6.51 19.17
N SER A 10 18.37 -6.87 19.08
CA SER A 10 18.96 -7.33 17.83
C SER A 10 18.73 -8.84 17.64
N ASP A 11 18.20 -9.23 16.48
CA ASP A 11 18.10 -10.63 16.05
C ASP A 11 19.48 -11.31 16.17
N PRO A 12 19.60 -12.46 16.86
CA PRO A 12 20.87 -13.18 17.03
C PRO A 12 21.63 -13.42 15.72
N ARG A 13 20.93 -13.61 14.58
CA ARG A 13 21.56 -13.84 13.27
C ARG A 13 22.18 -12.58 12.68
N ASN A 14 21.55 -11.42 12.86
CA ASN A 14 22.12 -10.15 12.39
C ASN A 14 23.49 -9.87 13.04
N SER A 15 23.58 -10.15 14.35
CA SER A 15 24.85 -10.06 15.10
C SER A 15 25.92 -11.01 14.55
N LEU A 16 25.55 -12.23 14.10
CA LEU A 16 26.49 -13.17 13.48
C LEU A 16 27.02 -12.66 12.13
N VAL A 17 26.14 -12.14 11.26
CA VAL A 17 26.53 -11.58 9.95
C VAL A 17 27.46 -10.38 10.13
N THR A 18 27.17 -9.50 11.08
CA THR A 18 28.01 -8.33 11.40
C THR A 18 29.41 -8.76 11.89
N ARG A 19 29.47 -9.71 12.83
CA ARG A 19 30.75 -10.26 13.33
C ARG A 19 31.53 -10.97 12.22
N TYR A 20 30.85 -11.68 11.32
CA TYR A 20 31.48 -12.28 10.14
C TYR A 20 32.11 -11.21 9.24
N GLY A 21 31.38 -10.15 8.88
CA GLY A 21 31.93 -9.06 8.08
C GLY A 21 33.17 -8.40 8.71
N GLN A 22 33.14 -8.17 10.03
CA GLN A 22 34.31 -7.66 10.78
C GLN A 22 35.51 -8.61 10.71
N LEU A 23 35.29 -9.92 10.78
CA LEU A 23 36.35 -10.94 10.66
C LEU A 23 36.97 -10.96 9.25
N MET A 24 36.17 -10.70 8.22
CA MET A 24 36.62 -10.65 6.83
C MET A 24 37.39 -9.36 6.50
N ASN A 25 37.08 -8.26 7.19
CA ASN A 25 37.77 -6.98 7.05
C ASN A 25 39.18 -7.04 7.68
N GLY A 26 40.21 -6.61 6.94
CA GLY A 26 41.61 -6.76 7.34
C GLY A 26 41.97 -6.05 8.67
N GLY A 27 43.05 -6.48 9.32
CA GLY A 27 43.58 -5.85 10.55
C GLY A 27 43.95 -6.81 11.68
N LEU A 28 43.45 -8.05 11.64
CA LEU A 28 43.77 -9.11 12.60
C LEU A 28 44.88 -10.04 12.09
N SER A 29 45.71 -10.56 13.00
CA SER A 29 46.67 -11.64 12.71
C SER A 29 45.98 -12.99 12.46
N ASP A 30 46.65 -13.93 11.78
CA ASP A 30 46.08 -15.24 11.45
C ASP A 30 45.63 -16.02 12.71
N GLY A 31 46.34 -15.89 13.83
CA GLY A 31 45.98 -16.57 15.10
C GLY A 31 44.75 -15.97 15.78
N GLU A 32 44.62 -14.64 15.74
CA GLU A 32 43.43 -13.94 16.26
C GLU A 32 42.20 -14.28 15.42
N ARG A 33 42.34 -14.31 14.08
CA ARG A 33 41.26 -14.72 13.17
C ARG A 33 40.80 -16.14 13.41
N ALA A 34 41.74 -17.09 13.57
CA ALA A 34 41.39 -18.48 13.84
C ALA A 34 40.58 -18.64 15.15
N THR A 35 40.95 -17.88 16.19
CA THR A 35 40.26 -17.89 17.49
C THR A 35 38.85 -17.29 17.40
N GLN A 36 38.72 -16.13 16.73
CA GLN A 36 37.43 -15.48 16.53
C GLN A 36 36.52 -16.30 15.62
N LEU A 37 37.06 -16.90 14.56
CA LEU A 37 36.32 -17.80 13.66
C LEU A 37 35.78 -19.01 14.41
N THR A 38 36.59 -19.65 15.26
CA THR A 38 36.12 -20.79 16.08
C THR A 38 34.96 -20.39 16.98
N THR A 39 34.99 -19.18 17.54
CA THR A 39 33.90 -18.64 18.36
C THR A 39 32.66 -18.34 17.52
N LEU A 40 32.84 -17.77 16.33
CA LEU A 40 31.75 -17.51 15.38
C LEU A 40 31.05 -18.81 14.97
N VAL A 41 31.81 -19.87 14.67
CA VAL A 41 31.26 -21.20 14.32
C VAL A 41 30.47 -21.77 15.50
N LEU A 42 31.00 -21.70 16.73
CA LEU A 42 30.26 -22.14 17.92
C LEU A 42 28.92 -21.42 18.09
N ASP A 43 28.91 -20.10 17.92
CA ASP A 43 27.68 -19.32 18.07
C ASP A 43 26.71 -19.57 16.91
N THR A 44 27.22 -19.80 15.69
CA THR A 44 26.40 -20.18 14.53
C THR A 44 25.70 -21.52 14.77
N LEU A 45 26.43 -22.52 15.28
CA LEU A 45 25.86 -23.82 15.64
C LEU A 45 24.78 -23.67 16.74
N ARG A 46 25.01 -22.83 17.74
CA ARG A 46 24.02 -22.54 18.80
C ARG A 46 22.77 -21.84 18.27
N SER A 47 22.93 -20.87 17.37
CA SER A 47 21.78 -20.20 16.74
C SER A 47 20.96 -21.13 15.85
N GLY A 48 21.57 -22.23 15.38
CA GLY A 48 20.90 -23.31 14.67
C GLY A 48 20.23 -24.35 15.58
N GLY A 49 20.11 -24.10 16.89
CA GLY A 49 19.47 -25.00 17.85
C GLY A 49 20.35 -26.14 18.36
N LEU A 50 21.64 -26.17 18.00
CA LEU A 50 22.56 -27.23 18.42
C LEU A 50 23.27 -26.89 19.73
N ALA A 51 23.79 -27.92 20.41
CA ALA A 51 24.54 -27.81 21.66
C ALA A 51 26.05 -28.10 21.48
N PRO A 52 26.81 -27.25 20.77
CA PRO A 52 28.23 -27.50 20.52
C PRO A 52 29.09 -27.27 21.76
N ARG A 53 30.22 -27.99 21.84
CA ARG A 53 31.22 -27.88 22.91
C ARG A 53 32.63 -27.78 22.33
N LYS A 54 33.51 -27.04 23.00
CA LYS A 54 34.94 -27.05 22.69
C LYS A 54 35.53 -28.40 23.11
N THR A 55 36.34 -28.98 22.24
CA THR A 55 37.14 -30.18 22.54
C THR A 55 38.50 -29.77 23.10
N ALA A 56 39.21 -30.71 23.75
CA ALA A 56 40.52 -30.44 24.34
C ALA A 56 41.58 -30.06 23.29
N ARG A 57 41.48 -30.60 22.07
CA ARG A 57 42.41 -30.33 20.97
C ARG A 57 41.76 -30.63 19.61
N ALA A 58 42.08 -29.82 18.61
CA ALA A 58 41.82 -30.10 17.20
C ALA A 58 42.78 -31.16 16.62
N PHE A 59 42.51 -31.64 15.40
CA PHE A 59 43.28 -32.71 14.77
C PHE A 59 44.57 -32.19 14.13
N ILE A 60 44.51 -31.02 13.48
CA ILE A 60 45.67 -30.39 12.83
C ILE A 60 46.10 -29.11 13.53
N THR A 61 45.15 -28.30 13.97
CA THR A 61 45.46 -27.00 14.57
C THR A 61 45.89 -27.16 16.03
N SER A 62 46.64 -26.18 16.55
CA SER A 62 47.07 -26.16 17.96
C SER A 62 45.97 -25.71 18.93
N GLY A 63 44.79 -25.33 18.41
CA GLY A 63 43.65 -24.85 19.19
C GLY A 63 42.62 -25.93 19.52
N PRO A 64 41.52 -25.57 20.21
CA PRO A 64 40.40 -26.47 20.46
C PRO A 64 39.56 -26.68 19.20
N GLY A 65 39.23 -27.93 18.88
CA GLY A 65 38.19 -28.25 17.87
C GLY A 65 36.79 -28.11 18.46
N ILE A 66 35.75 -28.33 17.65
CA ILE A 66 34.35 -28.24 18.07
C ILE A 66 33.70 -29.62 17.97
N GLY A 67 33.05 -30.07 19.04
CA GLY A 67 32.20 -31.27 19.04
C GLY A 67 30.73 -30.87 19.09
N VAL A 68 29.89 -31.46 18.25
CA VAL A 68 28.45 -31.22 18.23
C VAL A 68 27.71 -32.51 17.87
N ARG A 69 26.53 -32.72 18.45
CA ARG A 69 25.67 -33.86 18.13
C ARG A 69 24.46 -33.39 17.32
N VAL A 70 24.19 -34.07 16.21
CA VAL A 70 23.05 -33.84 15.32
C VAL A 70 22.41 -35.20 15.05
N ASP A 71 21.12 -35.36 15.35
CA ASP A 71 20.34 -36.58 15.13
C ASP A 71 21.05 -37.88 15.56
N GLY A 72 21.63 -37.84 16.77
CA GLY A 72 22.31 -38.98 17.37
C GLY A 72 23.72 -39.28 16.80
N ARG A 73 24.19 -38.53 15.81
CA ARG A 73 25.55 -38.61 15.26
C ARG A 73 26.44 -37.51 15.82
N ASP A 74 27.63 -37.87 16.28
CA ASP A 74 28.63 -36.90 16.74
C ASP A 74 29.45 -36.37 15.56
N TYR A 75 29.66 -35.06 15.51
CA TYR A 75 30.49 -34.37 14.53
C TYR A 75 31.67 -33.69 15.23
N LEU A 76 32.87 -33.86 14.68
CA LEU A 76 34.10 -33.24 15.20
C LEU A 76 34.66 -32.29 14.14
N VAL A 77 34.49 -30.99 14.37
CA VAL A 77 34.83 -29.92 13.44
C VAL A 77 36.17 -29.29 13.81
N ASP A 78 37.15 -29.39 12.91
CA ASP A 78 38.40 -28.63 12.94
C ASP A 78 38.25 -27.37 12.08
N VAL A 79 38.34 -26.20 12.70
CA VAL A 79 38.11 -24.90 12.07
C VAL A 79 39.44 -24.29 11.70
N ILE A 80 39.62 -24.02 10.42
CA ILE A 80 40.92 -23.67 9.85
C ILE A 80 40.83 -22.35 9.11
N TRP A 81 41.67 -21.41 9.53
CA TRP A 81 41.93 -20.18 8.81
C TRP A 81 43.43 -20.07 8.48
N PHE A 82 43.74 -19.94 7.19
CA PHE A 82 45.09 -19.68 6.69
C PHE A 82 45.05 -18.54 5.66
N SER A 83 46.15 -17.85 5.43
CA SER A 83 46.25 -16.87 4.33
C SER A 83 46.10 -17.48 2.92
N LYS A 84 46.17 -18.82 2.79
CA LYS A 84 46.00 -19.56 1.53
C LYS A 84 45.09 -20.77 1.73
N ALA A 85 44.56 -21.32 0.63
CA ALA A 85 43.80 -22.57 0.65
C ALA A 85 44.58 -23.71 1.33
N ALA A 86 43.86 -24.58 2.04
CA ALA A 86 44.45 -25.73 2.73
C ALA A 86 45.19 -26.64 1.73
N SER A 87 46.46 -26.89 2.01
CA SER A 87 47.33 -27.68 1.13
C SER A 87 46.96 -29.16 1.12
N VAL A 88 47.28 -29.86 0.04
CA VAL A 88 47.13 -31.32 -0.11
C VAL A 88 47.77 -32.08 1.06
N SER A 89 48.95 -31.63 1.53
CA SER A 89 49.64 -32.22 2.67
C SER A 89 48.86 -32.07 3.99
N GLN A 90 48.23 -30.91 4.21
CA GLN A 90 47.42 -30.68 5.40
C GLN A 90 46.17 -31.55 5.37
N VAL A 91 45.44 -31.58 4.25
CA VAL A 91 44.22 -32.41 4.12
C VAL A 91 44.55 -33.91 4.27
N ARG A 92 45.66 -34.38 3.70
CA ARG A 92 46.11 -35.76 3.90
C ARG A 92 46.48 -36.07 5.36
N ALA A 93 47.11 -35.12 6.06
CA ALA A 93 47.39 -35.26 7.48
C ALA A 93 46.09 -35.35 8.30
N PHE A 94 45.06 -34.59 7.92
CA PHE A 94 43.75 -34.59 8.58
C PHE A 94 43.09 -35.94 8.42
N GLY A 95 43.04 -36.46 7.19
CA GLY A 95 42.48 -37.77 6.90
C GLY A 95 43.13 -38.88 7.72
N ARG A 96 44.47 -38.90 7.81
CA ARG A 96 45.19 -39.88 8.65
C ARG A 96 44.91 -39.72 10.14
N ALA A 97 44.83 -38.49 10.64
CA ALA A 97 44.55 -38.23 12.05
C ALA A 97 43.13 -38.61 12.47
N THR A 98 42.20 -38.68 11.51
CA THR A 98 40.77 -38.91 11.73
C THR A 98 40.30 -40.33 11.38
N GLN A 99 41.14 -41.14 10.74
CA GLN A 99 40.88 -42.56 10.48
C GLN A 99 40.48 -43.42 11.71
N PRO A 100 40.98 -43.19 12.94
CA PRO A 100 40.65 -44.05 14.07
C PRO A 100 39.40 -43.63 14.84
N VAL A 101 38.62 -42.63 14.41
CA VAL A 101 37.52 -42.06 15.21
C VAL A 101 36.22 -42.87 15.00
N PRO A 102 35.82 -43.77 15.92
CA PRO A 102 34.62 -44.57 15.75
C PRO A 102 33.41 -43.75 16.22
N HIS A 103 32.30 -43.83 15.50
CA HIS A 103 31.01 -43.20 15.85
C HIS A 103 30.97 -41.65 15.82
N ALA A 104 32.00 -40.98 15.29
CA ALA A 104 31.95 -39.54 15.03
C ALA A 104 32.42 -39.20 13.61
N GLN A 105 31.72 -38.27 12.97
CA GLN A 105 31.97 -37.76 11.63
C GLN A 105 32.99 -36.61 11.70
N PRO A 106 34.23 -36.80 11.21
CA PRO A 106 35.22 -35.73 11.20
C PRO A 106 34.88 -34.70 10.12
N VAL A 107 35.05 -33.42 10.43
CA VAL A 107 34.78 -32.30 9.53
C VAL A 107 35.95 -31.31 9.57
N MET A 108 36.47 -30.95 8.40
CA MET A 108 37.45 -29.88 8.23
C MET A 108 36.76 -28.68 7.59
N LEU A 109 36.63 -27.58 8.32
CA LEU A 109 36.08 -26.33 7.82
C LEU A 109 37.21 -25.35 7.47
N SER A 110 37.38 -25.01 6.19
CA SER A 110 38.39 -24.04 5.75
C SER A 110 37.80 -22.86 4.99
N VAL A 111 37.83 -21.67 5.59
CA VAL A 111 37.31 -20.45 4.95
C VAL A 111 38.17 -20.01 3.75
N SER A 112 39.44 -20.43 3.71
CA SER A 112 40.34 -20.14 2.60
C SER A 112 40.22 -21.15 1.45
N GLY A 113 39.31 -22.13 1.58
CA GLY A 113 39.11 -23.21 0.62
C GLY A 113 40.22 -24.26 0.63
N PHE A 114 40.19 -25.13 -0.37
CA PHE A 114 41.10 -26.27 -0.49
C PHE A 114 41.90 -26.20 -1.80
N ALA A 115 43.18 -26.58 -1.74
CA ALA A 115 44.02 -26.66 -2.93
C ALA A 115 43.55 -27.76 -3.88
N ARG A 116 43.81 -27.60 -5.19
CA ARG A 116 43.56 -28.66 -6.18
C ARG A 116 44.28 -29.95 -5.77
N GLY A 117 43.59 -31.09 -5.81
CA GLY A 117 44.13 -32.37 -5.33
C GLY A 117 43.80 -32.69 -3.86
N ALA A 118 43.17 -31.78 -3.11
CA ALA A 118 42.85 -31.99 -1.69
C ALA A 118 41.79 -33.09 -1.48
N VAL A 119 40.73 -33.08 -2.29
CA VAL A 119 39.64 -34.07 -2.23
C VAL A 119 40.19 -35.46 -2.55
N GLU A 120 41.00 -35.56 -3.59
CA GLU A 120 41.68 -36.79 -4.00
C GLU A 120 42.60 -37.30 -2.88
N ALA A 121 43.37 -36.41 -2.24
CA ALA A 121 44.26 -36.81 -1.16
C ALA A 121 43.54 -37.32 0.09
N LEU A 122 42.29 -36.89 0.33
CA LEU A 122 41.46 -37.43 1.41
C LEU A 122 40.89 -38.80 1.05
N ARG A 123 40.47 -38.98 -0.21
CA ARG A 123 40.06 -40.30 -0.75
C ARG A 123 41.21 -41.31 -0.72
N ASP A 124 42.42 -40.91 -1.15
CA ASP A 124 43.63 -41.72 -1.08
C ASP A 124 43.98 -42.11 0.36
N ALA A 125 43.67 -41.23 1.31
CA ALA A 125 43.83 -41.49 2.72
C ALA A 125 42.69 -42.35 3.30
N ASN A 126 41.80 -42.93 2.48
CA ASN A 126 40.65 -43.75 2.89
C ASN A 126 39.88 -43.16 4.09
N SER A 127 39.77 -41.84 4.14
CA SER A 127 39.13 -41.11 5.23
C SER A 127 37.70 -40.78 4.83
N GLN A 128 36.78 -41.00 5.76
CA GLN A 128 35.37 -40.63 5.61
C GLN A 128 35.11 -39.19 6.09
N ALA A 129 36.14 -38.33 6.16
CA ALA A 129 35.95 -36.99 6.68
C ALA A 129 35.28 -36.04 5.66
N LEU A 130 34.53 -35.06 6.16
CA LEU A 130 33.90 -34.02 5.34
C LEU A 130 34.80 -32.79 5.24
N LEU A 131 34.80 -32.16 4.07
CA LEU A 131 35.46 -30.90 3.80
C LEU A 131 34.40 -29.83 3.57
N LEU A 132 34.36 -28.82 4.43
CA LEU A 132 33.49 -27.65 4.29
C LEU A 132 34.33 -26.41 4.02
N ASP A 133 33.82 -25.51 3.19
CA ASP A 133 34.50 -24.27 2.82
C ASP A 133 33.75 -23.01 3.26
N ARG A 134 34.21 -21.85 2.78
CA ARG A 134 33.58 -20.55 3.04
C ARG A 134 32.10 -20.52 2.68
N ALA A 135 31.69 -21.09 1.55
CA ALA A 135 30.30 -21.01 1.10
C ALA A 135 29.36 -21.75 2.07
N HIS A 136 29.80 -22.89 2.60
CA HIS A 136 29.07 -23.65 3.63
C HIS A 136 28.92 -22.85 4.92
N LEU A 137 29.98 -22.17 5.35
CA LEU A 137 29.94 -21.31 6.53
C LEU A 137 28.98 -20.12 6.33
N GLU A 138 29.07 -19.44 5.17
CA GLU A 138 28.19 -18.32 4.84
C GLU A 138 26.72 -18.76 4.81
N ALA A 139 26.41 -19.94 4.28
CA ALA A 139 25.05 -20.48 4.27
C ALA A 139 24.51 -20.77 5.68
N MET A 140 25.34 -21.25 6.61
CA MET A 140 24.96 -21.44 8.00
C MET A 140 24.74 -20.11 8.73
N ILE A 141 25.64 -19.13 8.52
CA ILE A 141 25.56 -17.81 9.17
C ILE A 141 24.35 -17.03 8.68
N SER A 142 24.06 -17.06 7.38
CA SER A 142 22.93 -16.33 6.80
C SER A 142 21.58 -16.99 7.13
N GLY A 143 21.60 -18.31 7.42
CA GLY A 143 20.42 -19.12 7.65
C GLY A 143 19.85 -19.78 6.38
N LEU A 144 20.55 -19.69 5.25
CA LEU A 144 20.17 -20.35 4.00
C LEU A 144 20.10 -21.88 4.16
N LEU A 145 21.09 -22.45 4.85
CA LEU A 145 21.14 -23.86 5.18
C LEU A 145 21.49 -24.01 6.67
N PRO A 146 20.51 -24.35 7.52
CA PRO A 146 20.74 -24.57 8.94
C PRO A 146 21.86 -25.59 9.19
N PRO A 147 22.66 -25.43 10.26
CA PRO A 147 23.81 -26.31 10.48
C PRO A 147 23.50 -27.81 10.56
N ALA A 148 22.36 -28.19 11.14
CA ALA A 148 21.92 -29.58 11.23
C ALA A 148 21.70 -30.19 9.83
N GLU A 149 20.85 -29.54 9.02
CA GLU A 149 20.55 -29.91 7.64
C GLU A 149 21.83 -29.95 6.78
N LEU A 150 22.73 -28.99 6.95
CA LEU A 150 24.01 -28.97 6.24
C LEU A 150 24.85 -30.22 6.53
N PHE A 151 25.00 -30.58 7.81
CA PHE A 151 25.79 -31.74 8.20
C PHE A 151 25.17 -33.05 7.73
N GLU A 152 23.85 -33.18 7.83
CA GLU A 152 23.11 -34.34 7.38
C GLU A 152 23.23 -34.53 5.87
N GLU A 153 22.95 -33.50 5.08
CA GLU A 153 22.98 -33.57 3.62
C GLU A 153 24.42 -33.83 3.12
N ALA A 154 25.41 -33.12 3.65
CA ALA A 154 26.81 -33.36 3.30
C ALA A 154 27.26 -34.79 3.64
N THR A 155 26.80 -35.34 4.77
CA THR A 155 27.14 -36.73 5.14
C THR A 155 26.39 -37.74 4.27
N ALA A 156 25.11 -37.50 3.97
CA ALA A 156 24.31 -38.37 3.11
C ALA A 156 24.95 -38.51 1.72
N ARG A 157 25.41 -37.40 1.13
CA ARG A 157 26.14 -37.39 -0.15
C ARG A 157 27.44 -38.18 -0.08
N LEU A 158 28.20 -38.05 1.01
CA LEU A 158 29.42 -38.83 1.19
C LEU A 158 29.14 -40.34 1.30
N VAL A 159 28.18 -40.74 2.15
CA VAL A 159 27.81 -42.14 2.38
C VAL A 159 27.24 -42.80 1.13
N GLY A 160 26.52 -42.06 0.29
CA GLY A 160 26.05 -42.51 -1.02
C GLY A 160 27.14 -42.73 -2.08
N GLY A 161 28.43 -42.69 -1.71
CA GLY A 161 29.57 -42.85 -2.61
C GLY A 161 30.05 -41.53 -3.25
N GLY A 162 29.59 -40.38 -2.73
CA GLY A 162 29.89 -39.06 -3.26
C GLY A 162 31.27 -38.51 -2.89
N SER A 163 31.43 -37.20 -3.08
CA SER A 163 32.68 -36.49 -2.81
C SER A 163 32.78 -36.05 -1.34
N PRO A 164 33.96 -36.16 -0.71
CA PRO A 164 34.22 -35.56 0.61
C PRO A 164 34.01 -34.04 0.68
N HIS A 165 34.06 -33.35 -0.46
CA HIS A 165 33.64 -31.96 -0.61
C HIS A 165 32.52 -31.93 -1.65
N THR A 166 31.33 -31.51 -1.24
CA THR A 166 30.21 -31.25 -2.15
C THR A 166 29.99 -29.74 -2.17
N PRO A 167 30.07 -29.06 -3.33
CA PRO A 167 29.83 -27.62 -3.39
C PRO A 167 28.44 -27.25 -2.87
N LEU A 168 28.30 -26.08 -2.22
CA LEU A 168 27.01 -25.61 -1.70
C LEU A 168 25.88 -25.65 -2.74
N THR A 169 26.19 -25.28 -3.99
CA THR A 169 25.24 -25.34 -5.10
C THR A 169 24.69 -26.75 -5.32
N GLU A 170 25.51 -27.79 -5.20
CA GLU A 170 25.07 -29.18 -5.41
C GLU A 170 24.32 -29.76 -4.21
N LEU A 171 24.52 -29.18 -3.02
CA LEU A 171 23.74 -29.51 -1.82
C LEU A 171 22.33 -28.94 -1.88
N LEU A 172 22.18 -27.73 -2.43
CA LEU A 172 20.89 -27.01 -2.46
C LEU A 172 20.08 -27.25 -3.73
N VAL A 173 20.76 -27.45 -4.87
CA VAL A 173 20.09 -27.64 -6.16
C VAL A 173 19.71 -29.10 -6.31
N ASP A 174 18.41 -29.34 -6.38
CA ASP A 174 17.85 -30.63 -6.73
C ASP A 174 17.89 -30.82 -8.25
N ARG A 175 18.91 -31.53 -8.75
CA ARG A 175 19.09 -31.80 -10.18
C ARG A 175 18.12 -32.84 -10.74
N GLU A 176 17.45 -33.60 -9.87
CA GLU A 176 16.45 -34.61 -10.26
C GLU A 176 15.03 -34.02 -10.30
N ARG A 177 14.88 -32.77 -9.88
CA ARG A 177 13.62 -32.03 -9.93
C ARG A 177 13.10 -31.97 -11.37
N ALA A 178 11.86 -32.43 -11.56
CA ALA A 178 11.19 -32.37 -12.85
C ALA A 178 11.12 -30.91 -13.33
N GLU A 179 11.38 -30.69 -14.62
CA GLU A 179 11.14 -29.38 -15.26
C GLU A 179 9.71 -28.91 -14.99
N PRO A 180 9.49 -27.59 -14.80
CA PRO A 180 8.15 -27.10 -14.60
C PRO A 180 7.36 -27.42 -15.87
N ALA A 181 6.16 -27.99 -15.72
CA ALA A 181 5.27 -28.33 -16.84
C ALA A 181 5.16 -27.15 -17.82
N GLU A 182 4.91 -27.34 -19.12
CA GLU A 182 4.64 -26.22 -20.06
C GLU A 182 3.34 -25.51 -19.68
N GLY A 183 3.37 -24.77 -18.57
CA GLY A 183 2.17 -24.35 -17.86
C GLY A 183 1.75 -22.95 -18.21
N PHE A 184 2.40 -22.27 -19.16
CA PHE A 184 1.88 -21.04 -19.74
C PHE A 184 1.65 -21.21 -21.24
N VAL A 185 0.52 -20.72 -21.72
CA VAL A 185 0.21 -20.67 -23.15
C VAL A 185 -0.34 -19.31 -23.54
N PRO A 186 -0.09 -18.85 -24.78
CA PRO A 186 -0.76 -17.66 -25.29
C PRO A 186 -2.29 -17.81 -25.30
N PRO A 187 -3.08 -16.77 -24.97
CA PRO A 187 -4.54 -16.87 -24.83
C PRO A 187 -5.27 -17.46 -26.05
N HIS A 188 -4.77 -17.18 -27.26
CA HIS A 188 -5.36 -17.69 -28.50
C HIS A 188 -5.20 -19.21 -28.69
N ARG A 189 -4.39 -19.87 -27.86
CA ARG A 189 -4.21 -21.34 -27.85
C ARG A 189 -4.98 -22.02 -26.73
N VAL A 190 -5.57 -21.26 -25.82
CA VAL A 190 -6.39 -21.80 -24.73
C VAL A 190 -7.73 -22.23 -25.31
N ALA A 191 -8.15 -23.47 -25.09
CA ALA A 191 -9.41 -24.01 -25.62
C ALA A 191 -10.65 -23.23 -25.13
N ALA A 192 -10.61 -22.73 -23.89
CA ALA A 192 -11.62 -21.87 -23.29
C ALA A 192 -10.93 -20.78 -22.44
N PRO A 193 -10.56 -19.63 -23.04
CA PRO A 193 -9.89 -18.56 -22.30
C PRO A 193 -10.85 -17.94 -21.26
N PRO A 194 -10.32 -17.49 -20.11
CA PRO A 194 -11.16 -16.80 -19.12
C PRO A 194 -11.72 -15.49 -19.69
N PRO A 195 -12.92 -15.05 -19.25
CA PRO A 195 -13.46 -13.76 -19.65
C PRO A 195 -12.50 -12.64 -19.23
N TRP A 196 -12.12 -11.78 -20.17
CA TRP A 196 -11.13 -10.72 -19.98
C TRP A 196 -11.73 -9.36 -20.32
N GLU A 197 -12.14 -8.62 -19.28
CA GLU A 197 -12.64 -7.25 -19.37
C GLU A 197 -11.88 -6.34 -18.40
N ALA A 198 -10.73 -5.82 -18.86
CA ALA A 198 -9.98 -4.81 -18.12
C ALA A 198 -10.54 -3.41 -18.36
N GLN A 199 -10.62 -2.60 -17.32
CA GLN A 199 -10.94 -1.17 -17.41
C GLN A 199 -9.64 -0.39 -17.31
N THR A 200 -9.37 0.51 -18.26
CA THR A 200 -8.12 1.28 -18.28
C THR A 200 -8.39 2.76 -18.48
N ALA A 201 -7.48 3.59 -17.97
CA ALA A 201 -7.47 5.01 -18.25
C ALA A 201 -7.15 5.29 -19.73
N SER A 202 -7.51 6.48 -20.21
CA SER A 202 -7.25 6.87 -21.60
C SER A 202 -5.76 6.76 -21.95
N GLY A 203 -5.45 6.05 -23.04
CA GLY A 203 -4.08 5.84 -23.51
C GLY A 203 -3.35 4.66 -22.87
N VAL A 204 -3.94 3.97 -21.89
CA VAL A 204 -3.42 2.74 -21.29
C VAL A 204 -4.16 1.53 -21.88
N GLU A 205 -3.41 0.49 -22.23
CA GLU A 205 -3.96 -0.78 -22.72
C GLU A 205 -3.47 -1.93 -21.83
N ALA A 206 -4.37 -2.87 -21.50
CA ALA A 206 -4.09 -4.04 -20.70
C ALA A 206 -4.39 -5.33 -21.48
N GLN A 207 -3.34 -6.03 -21.88
CA GLN A 207 -3.43 -7.24 -22.70
C GLN A 207 -3.07 -8.48 -21.90
N LEU A 208 -3.96 -9.47 -21.85
CA LEU A 208 -3.61 -10.82 -21.38
C LEU A 208 -2.64 -11.46 -22.39
N VAL A 209 -1.44 -11.87 -21.97
CA VAL A 209 -0.38 -12.39 -22.86
C VAL A 209 -0.05 -13.85 -22.63
N LEU A 210 -0.18 -14.35 -21.39
CA LEU A 210 -0.01 -15.76 -21.06
C LEU A 210 -1.08 -16.20 -20.06
N VAL A 211 -1.53 -17.45 -20.21
CA VAL A 211 -2.49 -18.10 -19.31
C VAL A 211 -1.91 -19.42 -18.83
N GLY A 212 -2.05 -19.64 -17.53
CA GLY A 212 -1.66 -20.83 -16.82
C GLY A 212 -2.50 -22.06 -17.18
N GLU A 213 -1.87 -23.16 -17.56
CA GLU A 213 -2.51 -24.49 -17.62
C GLU A 213 -2.35 -25.21 -16.26
N GLY A 214 -3.20 -26.21 -15.99
CA GLY A 214 -3.27 -26.86 -14.68
C GLY A 214 -1.96 -27.54 -14.25
N GLY A 215 -1.60 -27.42 -12.98
CA GLY A 215 -0.40 -28.06 -12.41
C GLY A 215 0.84 -27.16 -12.32
N TRP A 216 0.74 -25.89 -12.69
CA TRP A 216 1.82 -24.92 -12.47
C TRP A 216 1.96 -24.56 -10.97
N PRO A 217 3.19 -24.48 -10.40
CA PRO A 217 3.40 -24.10 -9.00
C PRO A 217 2.92 -22.67 -8.69
N GLU A 218 2.52 -22.40 -7.45
CA GLU A 218 2.06 -21.07 -7.07
C GLU A 218 3.15 -20.00 -7.31
N PRO A 219 2.86 -18.94 -8.10
CA PRO A 219 3.84 -17.89 -8.32
C PRO A 219 3.93 -16.92 -7.14
N LEU A 220 5.16 -16.61 -6.73
CA LEU A 220 5.50 -15.74 -5.61
C LEU A 220 6.17 -14.42 -6.03
N GLY A 221 6.54 -14.28 -7.31
CA GLY A 221 7.22 -13.08 -7.80
C GLY A 221 7.46 -13.08 -9.30
N LEU A 222 7.72 -11.89 -9.83
CA LEU A 222 7.96 -11.66 -11.26
C LEU A 222 9.18 -10.75 -11.46
N ALA A 223 10.05 -11.13 -12.38
CA ALA A 223 11.04 -10.23 -12.97
C ALA A 223 11.08 -10.38 -14.50
N VAL A 224 11.59 -9.38 -15.19
CA VAL A 224 11.75 -9.41 -16.66
C VAL A 224 13.22 -9.24 -17.00
N ARG A 225 13.77 -10.15 -17.80
CA ARG A 225 15.16 -10.09 -18.28
C ARG A 225 15.29 -9.14 -19.47
N HIS A 226 16.53 -8.74 -19.77
CA HIS A 226 16.83 -7.88 -20.92
C HIS A 226 16.45 -8.52 -22.27
N ASP A 227 16.41 -9.86 -22.36
CA ASP A 227 15.95 -10.59 -23.55
C ASP A 227 14.42 -10.80 -23.58
N GLN A 228 13.68 -10.15 -22.66
CA GLN A 228 12.23 -10.23 -22.48
C GLN A 228 11.71 -11.60 -21.99
N SER A 229 12.58 -12.51 -21.56
CA SER A 229 12.13 -13.68 -20.80
C SER A 229 11.64 -13.26 -19.41
N LEU A 230 10.60 -13.94 -18.92
CA LEU A 230 10.03 -13.71 -17.61
C LEU A 230 10.70 -14.65 -16.62
N LEU A 231 11.08 -14.14 -15.45
CA LEU A 231 11.48 -14.97 -14.31
C LEU A 231 10.30 -15.04 -13.35
N VAL A 232 9.79 -16.24 -13.14
CA VAL A 232 8.70 -16.52 -12.22
C VAL A 232 9.28 -17.23 -11.00
N THR A 233 9.22 -16.57 -9.85
CA THR A 233 9.61 -17.17 -8.57
C THR A 233 8.47 -18.04 -8.06
N THR A 234 8.78 -19.22 -7.53
CA THR A 234 7.86 -20.16 -6.89
C THR A 234 8.52 -20.70 -5.61
N GLU A 235 7.78 -21.40 -4.75
CA GLU A 235 8.36 -22.10 -3.59
C GLU A 235 9.45 -23.11 -4.01
N ASP A 236 9.34 -23.64 -5.23
CA ASP A 236 10.20 -24.68 -5.77
C ASP A 236 11.46 -24.17 -6.49
N GLY A 237 11.58 -22.87 -6.69
CA GLY A 237 12.68 -22.25 -7.43
C GLY A 237 12.26 -21.11 -8.35
N ILE A 238 13.17 -20.73 -9.26
CA ILE A 238 12.94 -19.70 -10.28
C ILE A 238 12.83 -20.37 -11.65
N ALA A 239 11.66 -20.24 -12.26
CA ALA A 239 11.41 -20.67 -13.63
C ALA A 239 11.66 -19.52 -14.60
N GLU A 240 12.33 -19.81 -15.71
CA GLU A 240 12.41 -18.93 -16.87
C GLU A 240 11.27 -19.28 -17.83
N VAL A 241 10.45 -18.29 -18.19
CA VAL A 241 9.28 -18.44 -19.07
C VAL A 241 9.46 -17.52 -20.29
N ASP A 242 9.35 -18.09 -21.49
CA ASP A 242 9.35 -17.31 -22.74
C ASP A 242 8.02 -16.55 -22.85
N ALA A 243 8.07 -15.22 -22.84
CA ALA A 243 6.87 -14.36 -22.87
C ALA A 243 5.99 -14.55 -24.13
N LYS A 244 6.53 -15.11 -25.22
CA LYS A 244 5.83 -15.31 -26.50
C LYS A 244 5.34 -16.74 -26.69
N ARG A 245 6.16 -17.71 -26.28
CA ARG A 245 5.88 -19.14 -26.50
C ARG A 245 5.20 -19.79 -25.30
N GLY A 246 5.41 -19.26 -24.10
CA GLY A 246 4.96 -19.84 -22.83
C GLY A 246 5.79 -21.03 -22.36
N THR A 247 6.79 -21.47 -23.15
CA THR A 247 7.72 -22.54 -22.77
C THR A 247 8.53 -22.14 -21.54
N SER A 248 8.70 -23.09 -20.63
CA SER A 248 9.30 -22.89 -19.32
C SER A 248 10.45 -23.86 -19.04
N ARG A 249 11.40 -23.43 -18.20
CA ARG A 249 12.43 -24.31 -17.62
C ARG A 249 12.91 -23.80 -16.27
N TRP A 250 13.46 -24.65 -15.42
CA TRP A 250 14.12 -24.20 -14.21
C TRP A 250 15.41 -23.44 -14.54
N LEU A 251 15.47 -22.17 -14.15
CA LEU A 251 16.73 -21.42 -14.13
C LEU A 251 17.51 -21.73 -12.85
N LEU A 252 16.79 -21.87 -11.73
CA LEU A 252 17.33 -22.15 -10.41
C LEU A 252 16.35 -23.05 -9.64
N PRO A 253 16.54 -24.38 -9.60
CA PRO A 253 15.68 -25.30 -8.88
C PRO A 253 16.14 -25.44 -7.41
N ILE A 254 15.90 -24.40 -6.62
CA ILE A 254 16.13 -24.41 -5.16
C ILE A 254 14.84 -24.07 -4.42
N ALA A 255 14.49 -24.89 -3.45
CA ALA A 255 13.29 -24.68 -2.64
C ALA A 255 13.46 -23.52 -1.64
N GLY A 256 12.36 -22.83 -1.33
CA GLY A 256 12.32 -21.73 -0.38
C GLY A 256 12.66 -20.36 -0.96
N CYS A 257 12.60 -20.21 -2.29
CA CYS A 257 12.63 -18.90 -2.94
C CYS A 257 11.35 -18.10 -2.61
N ALA A 258 11.46 -16.78 -2.49
CA ALA A 258 10.32 -15.91 -2.18
C ALA A 258 10.43 -14.55 -2.88
N GLY A 259 9.28 -13.96 -3.19
CA GLY A 259 9.19 -12.62 -3.76
C GLY A 259 9.77 -12.50 -5.17
N SER A 260 9.86 -11.26 -5.66
CA SER A 260 10.41 -10.98 -6.99
C SER A 260 11.94 -11.04 -6.96
N ALA A 261 12.51 -11.80 -7.89
CA ALA A 261 13.94 -11.81 -8.14
C ALA A 261 14.39 -10.50 -8.83
N LEU A 262 15.69 -10.23 -8.85
CA LEU A 262 16.28 -9.16 -9.64
C LEU A 262 17.18 -9.76 -10.73
N ALA A 263 16.85 -9.47 -11.98
CA ALA A 263 17.64 -9.87 -13.13
C ALA A 263 18.72 -8.81 -13.44
N GLU A 264 19.97 -9.24 -13.50
CA GLU A 264 21.09 -8.39 -13.88
C GLU A 264 21.35 -8.44 -15.40
N ALA A 265 21.92 -7.36 -15.94
CA ALA A 265 22.19 -7.25 -17.37
C ALA A 265 23.21 -8.29 -17.89
N ASP A 266 24.07 -8.80 -17.01
CA ASP A 266 25.08 -9.81 -17.34
C ASP A 266 24.59 -11.26 -17.19
N GLY A 267 23.28 -11.44 -16.95
CA GLY A 267 22.64 -12.75 -16.78
C GLY A 267 22.65 -13.28 -15.34
N GLY A 268 23.23 -12.55 -14.38
CA GLY A 268 23.09 -12.86 -12.96
C GLY A 268 21.65 -12.69 -12.46
N VAL A 269 21.27 -13.45 -11.44
CA VAL A 269 19.96 -13.34 -10.78
C VAL A 269 20.15 -13.27 -9.28
N LEU A 270 19.62 -12.24 -8.65
CA LEU A 270 19.52 -12.12 -7.19
C LEU A 270 18.13 -12.53 -6.74
N THR A 271 18.03 -13.35 -5.70
CA THR A 271 16.74 -13.76 -5.14
C THR A 271 16.79 -13.94 -3.64
N MET A 272 15.65 -13.76 -2.98
CA MET A 272 15.47 -14.14 -1.59
C MET A 272 15.21 -15.65 -1.51
N CYS A 273 15.99 -16.36 -0.71
CA CYS A 273 15.87 -17.79 -0.48
C CYS A 273 16.03 -18.08 1.01
N ARG A 274 14.99 -18.58 1.68
CA ARG A 274 14.98 -18.87 3.13
C ARG A 274 15.49 -17.70 3.99
N GLY A 275 15.09 -16.47 3.65
CA GLY A 275 15.52 -15.23 4.34
C GLY A 275 16.96 -14.78 4.06
N THR A 276 17.64 -15.41 3.10
CA THR A 276 18.98 -15.03 2.62
C THR A 276 18.90 -14.52 1.18
N VAL A 277 19.64 -13.46 0.86
CA VAL A 277 19.83 -13.05 -0.54
C VAL A 277 20.95 -13.89 -1.15
N VAL A 278 20.60 -14.63 -2.20
CA VAL A 278 21.55 -15.44 -2.98
C VAL A 278 21.68 -14.87 -4.39
N HIS A 279 22.87 -14.99 -4.95
CA HIS A 279 23.20 -14.66 -6.33
C HIS A 279 23.46 -15.93 -7.11
N TRP A 280 22.77 -16.07 -8.24
CA TRP A 280 22.93 -17.16 -9.19
C TRP A 280 23.54 -16.64 -10.48
N LYS A 281 24.71 -17.17 -10.85
CA LYS A 281 25.38 -16.83 -12.09
C LYS A 281 26.31 -17.95 -12.52
N ASP A 282 26.34 -18.26 -13.82
CA ASP A 282 27.24 -19.27 -14.41
C ASP A 282 27.19 -20.64 -13.67
N GLN A 283 25.98 -21.08 -13.33
CA GLN A 283 25.70 -22.30 -12.55
C GLN A 283 26.31 -22.32 -11.14
N ARG A 284 26.62 -21.16 -10.58
CA ARG A 284 27.16 -21.00 -9.24
C ARG A 284 26.22 -20.17 -8.38
N LEU A 285 25.99 -20.66 -7.17
CA LEU A 285 25.25 -19.96 -6.13
C LEU A 285 26.22 -19.34 -5.12
N THR A 286 26.03 -18.06 -4.80
CA THR A 286 26.80 -17.36 -3.75
C THR A 286 25.86 -16.60 -2.81
N VAL A 287 26.19 -16.61 -1.52
CA VAL A 287 25.45 -15.86 -0.49
C VAL A 287 25.92 -14.40 -0.48
N VAL A 288 24.97 -13.46 -0.62
CA VAL A 288 25.27 -12.03 -0.70
C VAL A 288 24.91 -11.30 0.58
N ALA A 289 23.76 -11.62 1.18
CA ALA A 289 23.29 -10.99 2.40
C ALA A 289 22.34 -11.92 3.17
N GLY A 290 22.16 -11.70 4.47
CA GLY A 290 21.22 -12.46 5.28
C GLY A 290 21.13 -11.95 6.72
N GLY A 291 20.46 -12.73 7.58
CA GLY A 291 20.26 -12.34 8.98
C GLY A 291 19.36 -11.11 9.16
N PHE A 292 18.36 -10.94 8.30
CA PHE A 292 17.40 -9.84 8.42
C PHE A 292 16.45 -10.08 9.61
N PRO A 293 16.12 -9.03 10.40
CA PRO A 293 15.11 -9.16 11.45
C PRO A 293 13.72 -9.24 10.80
N GLY A 294 13.13 -10.43 10.78
CA GLY A 294 11.83 -10.68 10.18
C GLY A 294 11.86 -10.80 8.64
N PRO A 295 10.69 -10.79 7.98
CA PRO A 295 10.56 -10.95 6.54
C PRO A 295 11.31 -9.84 5.78
N ALA A 296 11.84 -10.21 4.62
CA ALA A 296 12.62 -9.33 3.76
C ALA A 296 12.29 -9.53 2.28
N SER A 297 12.36 -8.46 1.51
CA SER A 297 12.15 -8.47 0.06
C SER A 297 13.22 -7.66 -0.66
N LEU A 298 13.54 -8.07 -1.89
CA LEU A 298 14.46 -7.32 -2.74
C LEU A 298 13.78 -6.04 -3.25
N VAL A 299 14.54 -4.95 -3.29
CA VAL A 299 14.12 -3.66 -3.81
C VAL A 299 14.87 -3.42 -5.12
N ALA A 300 14.13 -3.32 -6.22
CA ALA A 300 14.69 -2.98 -7.51
C ALA A 300 15.28 -1.56 -7.48
N GLY A 301 16.55 -1.44 -7.89
CA GLY A 301 17.28 -0.17 -7.89
C GLY A 301 17.31 0.52 -9.25
N THR A 302 17.62 1.83 -9.27
CA THR A 302 17.81 2.63 -10.51
C THR A 302 19.26 2.62 -11.00
N GLY A 303 20.06 1.63 -10.60
CA GLY A 303 21.48 1.55 -10.91
C GLY A 303 22.11 0.19 -10.57
N VAL A 304 23.38 0.20 -10.17
CA VAL A 304 24.16 -1.02 -9.83
C VAL A 304 23.96 -1.45 -8.37
N GLU A 305 23.48 -0.54 -7.52
CA GLU A 305 23.24 -0.84 -6.11
C GLU A 305 21.99 -1.73 -5.96
N THR A 306 22.11 -2.79 -5.16
CA THR A 306 20.97 -3.65 -4.80
C THR A 306 20.58 -3.39 -3.37
N TRP A 307 19.28 -3.36 -3.12
CA TRP A 307 18.71 -3.09 -1.80
C TRP A 307 17.77 -4.22 -1.37
N ALA A 308 17.61 -4.38 -0.05
CA ALA A 308 16.57 -5.22 0.53
C ALA A 308 15.80 -4.45 1.61
N LEU A 309 14.47 -4.49 1.54
CA LEU A 309 13.59 -4.04 2.60
C LEU A 309 13.47 -5.17 3.64
N SER A 310 13.61 -4.87 4.92
CA SER A 310 13.48 -5.85 6.01
C SER A 310 12.83 -5.26 7.24
N GLY A 311 12.22 -6.09 8.09
CA GLY A 311 11.76 -5.68 9.42
C GLY A 311 10.44 -6.36 9.79
N SER A 312 10.27 -6.64 11.08
CA SER A 312 8.97 -6.93 11.69
C SER A 312 8.46 -5.68 12.41
N GLY A 313 7.20 -5.33 12.18
CA GLY A 313 6.51 -4.36 13.04
C GLY A 313 5.69 -3.30 12.34
N VAL A 314 5.94 -3.06 11.06
CA VAL A 314 5.15 -2.15 10.24
C VAL A 314 5.06 -2.75 8.83
N THR A 315 6.11 -3.39 8.32
CA THR A 315 6.10 -4.13 7.06
C THR A 315 5.10 -5.30 7.00
N TYR A 316 4.82 -5.94 8.15
CA TYR A 316 3.90 -7.07 8.37
C TYR A 316 3.22 -7.01 9.75
N GLY A 317 3.12 -5.77 10.23
CA GLY A 317 2.63 -5.27 11.51
C GLY A 317 2.64 -6.17 12.78
N VAL A 318 3.57 -5.81 13.65
CA VAL A 318 3.70 -6.30 15.03
C VAL A 318 4.47 -5.22 15.81
N GLY A 319 3.79 -4.18 16.30
CA GLY A 319 4.37 -3.20 17.23
C GLY A 319 5.58 -2.39 16.71
N ALA A 320 6.12 -1.49 17.55
CA ALA A 320 7.16 -0.52 17.19
C ALA A 320 8.32 -1.13 16.35
N GLY A 321 8.22 -0.98 15.03
CA GLY A 321 8.94 -1.83 14.09
C GLY A 321 10.41 -1.48 13.88
N SER A 322 11.19 -2.51 13.55
CA SER A 322 12.60 -2.43 13.12
C SER A 322 12.72 -2.34 11.59
N LEU A 323 11.83 -1.57 10.95
CA LEU A 323 11.83 -1.38 9.49
C LEU A 323 13.19 -0.84 9.04
N ALA A 324 13.77 -1.43 8.00
CA ALA A 324 15.04 -0.98 7.46
C ALA A 324 15.18 -1.24 5.98
N LEU A 325 15.91 -0.34 5.31
CA LEU A 325 16.47 -0.54 3.99
C LEU A 325 17.93 -0.98 4.14
N ASN A 326 18.30 -2.09 3.50
CA ASN A 326 19.64 -2.66 3.57
C ASN A 326 20.31 -2.51 2.21
N LEU A 327 21.39 -1.75 2.14
CA LEU A 327 22.25 -1.72 0.97
C LEU A 327 23.07 -3.01 0.96
N LEU A 328 22.95 -3.79 -0.12
CA LEU A 328 23.64 -5.06 -0.26
C LEU A 328 25.03 -4.83 -0.84
N GLY A 329 26.02 -5.58 -0.33
CA GLY A 329 27.35 -5.67 -0.93
C GLY A 329 27.43 -6.77 -2.00
N ARG A 330 28.66 -7.23 -2.28
CA ARG A 330 28.89 -8.39 -3.16
C ARG A 330 29.09 -9.68 -2.38
N ALA A 331 29.32 -9.60 -1.07
CA ALA A 331 29.52 -10.74 -0.19
C ALA A 331 28.85 -10.54 1.17
N LEU A 332 28.54 -11.66 1.84
CA LEU A 332 27.96 -11.65 3.17
C LEU A 332 28.82 -10.83 4.16
N GLY A 333 28.16 -9.97 4.94
CA GLY A 333 28.82 -9.10 5.91
C GLY A 333 29.26 -7.73 5.36
N GLU A 334 29.10 -7.48 4.06
CA GLU A 334 29.30 -6.15 3.45
C GLU A 334 28.02 -5.28 3.50
N GLN A 335 26.89 -5.87 3.90
CA GLN A 335 25.59 -5.19 3.93
C GLN A 335 25.56 -4.03 4.94
N GLN A 336 24.90 -2.93 4.55
CA GLN A 336 24.69 -1.75 5.41
C GLN A 336 23.22 -1.53 5.68
N ARG A 337 22.85 -1.46 6.96
CA ARG A 337 21.47 -1.29 7.41
C ARG A 337 21.14 0.19 7.66
N TYR A 338 19.98 0.63 7.19
CA TYR A 338 19.40 1.95 7.43
C TYR A 338 18.01 1.79 8.05
N ASP A 339 17.89 2.02 9.36
CA ASP A 339 16.60 1.95 10.06
C ASP A 339 15.69 3.09 9.62
N VAL A 340 14.44 2.75 9.27
CA VAL A 340 13.43 3.65 8.71
C VAL A 340 12.34 3.90 9.74
N GLY A 341 12.20 5.16 10.17
CA GLY A 341 11.12 5.62 11.03
C GLY A 341 9.90 6.02 10.20
N PHE A 342 8.95 5.11 10.03
CA PHE A 342 7.67 5.38 9.36
C PHE A 342 6.53 4.62 10.04
N GLY A 343 5.46 5.33 10.42
CA GLY A 343 4.39 4.82 11.27
C GLY A 343 3.22 4.18 10.51
N ALA A 344 3.43 3.69 9.28
CA ALA A 344 2.40 3.06 8.45
C ALA A 344 2.95 1.83 7.74
N ALA A 345 2.11 0.80 7.56
CA ALA A 345 2.54 -0.54 7.19
C ALA A 345 3.16 -0.66 5.79
N VAL A 346 4.49 -0.64 5.67
CA VAL A 346 5.20 -0.64 4.38
C VAL A 346 5.17 -2.02 3.73
N ARG A 347 4.45 -2.18 2.62
CA ARG A 347 4.37 -3.46 1.92
C ARG A 347 5.44 -3.61 0.85
N ALA A 348 5.85 -2.52 0.23
CA ALA A 348 6.90 -2.51 -0.78
C ALA A 348 7.72 -1.22 -0.73
N ALA A 349 8.91 -1.25 -1.29
CA ALA A 349 9.72 -0.07 -1.51
C ALA A 349 10.30 -0.08 -2.92
N GLY A 350 10.46 1.10 -3.51
CA GLY A 350 11.11 1.29 -4.79
C GLY A 350 12.15 2.40 -4.71
N GLN A 351 13.34 2.16 -5.26
CA GLN A 351 14.34 3.22 -5.36
C GLN A 351 13.92 4.22 -6.44
N LEU A 352 13.84 5.50 -6.07
CA LEU A 352 13.73 6.60 -7.02
C LEU A 352 15.16 6.98 -7.50
N THR A 353 15.45 8.25 -7.75
CA THR A 353 16.82 8.65 -8.08
C THR A 353 17.70 8.79 -6.83
N GLY A 354 18.92 8.25 -6.88
CA GLY A 354 19.90 8.39 -5.79
C GLY A 354 19.51 7.59 -4.55
N ARG A 355 19.60 8.19 -3.36
CA ARG A 355 19.21 7.56 -2.08
C ARG A 355 17.77 7.84 -1.66
N ARG A 356 16.91 8.21 -2.63
CA ARG A 356 15.48 8.43 -2.43
C ARG A 356 14.71 7.14 -2.65
N PHE A 357 13.78 6.81 -1.77
CA PHE A 357 12.92 5.64 -1.85
C PHE A 357 11.47 6.02 -1.67
N PHE A 358 10.59 5.43 -2.48
CA PHE A 358 9.17 5.43 -2.23
C PHE A 358 8.83 4.22 -1.36
N LEU A 359 8.15 4.46 -0.24
CA LEU A 359 7.64 3.44 0.68
C LEU A 359 6.14 3.31 0.42
N ALA A 360 5.72 2.20 -0.16
CA ALA A 360 4.32 1.90 -0.43
C ALA A 360 3.70 1.29 0.82
N ALA A 361 2.71 1.97 1.39
CA ALA A 361 1.97 1.53 2.55
C ALA A 361 0.48 1.79 2.36
N GLY A 362 -0.34 0.99 3.06
CA GLY A 362 -1.78 1.18 3.10
C GLY A 362 -2.11 2.60 3.59
N GLY A 363 -3.03 3.27 2.90
CA GLY A 363 -3.54 4.63 3.17
C GLY A 363 -2.55 5.79 3.13
N HIS A 364 -1.32 5.64 3.59
CA HIS A 364 -0.28 6.66 3.53
C HIS A 364 1.03 6.03 3.10
N SER A 365 1.48 6.37 1.89
CA SER A 365 2.83 6.10 1.41
C SER A 365 3.74 7.28 1.75
N ALA A 366 5.04 7.17 1.52
CA ALA A 366 5.95 8.29 1.73
C ALA A 366 7.20 8.20 0.85
N VAL A 367 7.87 9.34 0.67
CA VAL A 367 9.22 9.38 0.10
C VAL A 367 10.21 9.63 1.22
N ILE A 368 11.27 8.84 1.25
CA ILE A 368 12.38 9.01 2.17
C ILE A 368 13.67 9.27 1.40
N ASP A 369 14.53 10.16 1.92
CA ASP A 369 15.86 10.42 1.39
C ASP A 369 16.92 10.04 2.42
N LEU A 370 17.50 8.84 2.26
CA LEU A 370 18.49 8.29 3.19
C LEU A 370 19.80 9.11 3.24
N ALA A 371 20.02 10.05 2.31
CA ALA A 371 21.14 10.98 2.42
C ALA A 371 20.89 12.10 3.43
N ARG A 372 19.63 12.36 3.81
CA ARG A 372 19.23 13.45 4.71
C ARG A 372 18.70 12.95 6.04
N THR A 373 17.72 12.06 6.01
CA THR A 373 17.01 11.58 7.19
C THR A 373 16.49 10.17 6.94
N SER A 374 16.48 9.36 7.99
CA SER A 374 15.86 8.04 7.96
C SER A 374 14.48 8.02 8.66
N ALA A 375 13.96 9.18 9.06
CA ALA A 375 12.63 9.36 9.62
C ALA A 375 11.73 10.18 8.69
N VAL A 376 10.46 9.79 8.60
CA VAL A 376 9.42 10.43 7.79
C VAL A 376 8.42 11.15 8.69
N GLY A 377 8.22 12.45 8.49
CA GLY A 377 7.22 13.24 9.21
C GLY A 377 5.83 13.14 8.55
N ARG A 378 4.76 13.52 9.26
CA ARG A 378 3.39 13.51 8.69
C ARG A 378 3.22 14.42 7.48
N THR A 379 4.08 15.43 7.32
CA THR A 379 4.09 16.31 6.14
C THR A 379 4.65 15.66 4.88
N ASP A 380 5.32 14.52 5.03
CA ASP A 380 5.94 13.77 3.94
C ASP A 380 5.05 12.61 3.44
N TRP A 381 3.83 12.50 4.00
CA TRP A 381 2.88 11.45 3.69
C TRP A 381 2.16 11.75 2.38
N ILE A 382 2.10 10.73 1.52
CA ILE A 382 1.37 10.71 0.25
C ILE A 382 0.16 9.82 0.45
N LEU A 383 -1.02 10.32 0.09
CA LEU A 383 -2.23 9.50 0.21
C LEU A 383 -2.15 8.29 -0.72
N SER A 384 -2.26 7.11 -0.12
CA SER A 384 -2.31 5.83 -0.81
C SER A 384 -3.77 5.36 -0.86
N PRO A 385 -4.40 5.35 -2.04
CA PRO A 385 -5.80 4.93 -2.20
C PRO A 385 -5.97 3.40 -2.10
N GLN A 386 -4.88 2.67 -1.86
CA GLN A 386 -4.85 1.21 -1.77
C GLN A 386 -4.60 0.78 -0.33
N SER A 387 -5.32 -0.25 0.13
CA SER A 387 -5.10 -0.86 1.44
C SER A 387 -3.82 -1.71 1.47
N TYR A 388 -3.48 -2.41 0.37
CA TYR A 388 -2.36 -3.34 0.34
C TYR A 388 -1.46 -3.20 -0.92
N PRO A 389 -0.68 -2.12 -1.04
CA PRO A 389 0.17 -1.88 -2.21
C PRO A 389 1.49 -2.69 -2.14
N ALA A 390 1.40 -4.02 -2.17
CA ALA A 390 2.55 -4.93 -2.02
C ALA A 390 3.38 -5.15 -3.29
N HIS A 391 2.85 -4.80 -4.46
CA HIS A 391 3.57 -4.90 -5.72
C HIS A 391 3.79 -3.52 -6.30
N LEU A 392 5.08 -3.16 -6.44
CA LEU A 392 5.51 -1.84 -6.85
C LEU A 392 6.52 -1.94 -7.97
N VAL A 393 6.43 -1.03 -8.93
CA VAL A 393 7.51 -0.77 -9.88
C VAL A 393 7.71 0.73 -10.06
N VAL A 394 8.96 1.16 -10.13
CA VAL A 394 9.31 2.55 -10.46
C VAL A 394 9.46 2.65 -11.97
N VAL A 395 8.72 3.59 -12.56
CA VAL A 395 8.67 3.86 -14.00
C VAL A 395 9.35 5.21 -14.27
N GLY A 396 10.48 5.20 -14.98
CA GLY A 396 11.30 6.40 -15.16
C GLY A 396 11.93 6.87 -13.85
N GLU A 397 12.08 8.19 -13.69
CA GLU A 397 12.79 8.77 -12.53
C GLU A 397 11.87 9.10 -11.34
N GLU A 398 10.59 9.43 -11.59
CA GLU A 398 9.67 9.96 -10.56
C GLU A 398 8.21 9.52 -10.77
N THR A 399 7.97 8.30 -11.25
CA THR A 399 6.62 7.71 -11.29
C THR A 399 6.64 6.33 -10.67
N VAL A 400 5.67 6.05 -9.82
CA VAL A 400 5.54 4.77 -9.13
C VAL A 400 4.22 4.15 -9.55
N LEU A 401 4.24 2.89 -9.94
CA LEU A 401 3.02 2.10 -10.09
C LEU A 401 2.89 1.13 -8.93
N THR A 402 1.72 1.09 -8.34
CA THR A 402 1.37 0.14 -7.27
C THR A 402 0.15 -0.66 -7.68
N ALA A 403 0.22 -1.97 -7.46
CA ALA A 403 -0.89 -2.88 -7.69
C ALA A 403 -1.37 -3.47 -6.36
N SER A 404 -2.68 -3.44 -6.15
CA SER A 404 -3.36 -3.96 -4.98
C SER A 404 -4.64 -4.67 -5.43
N PRO A 405 -5.05 -5.74 -4.76
CA PRO A 405 -6.43 -6.21 -4.83
C PRO A 405 -7.42 -5.08 -4.55
N ASP A 406 -8.61 -5.19 -5.14
CA ASP A 406 -9.76 -4.41 -4.71
C ASP A 406 -10.29 -4.93 -3.36
N MET A 407 -11.15 -4.13 -2.72
CA MET A 407 -11.70 -4.44 -1.39
C MET A 407 -12.53 -5.74 -1.34
N HIS A 408 -12.86 -6.32 -2.50
CA HIS A 408 -13.67 -7.54 -2.61
C HIS A 408 -12.84 -8.78 -3.01
N GLY A 409 -11.55 -8.60 -3.34
CA GLY A 409 -10.66 -9.70 -3.75
C GLY A 409 -10.99 -10.31 -5.11
N VAL A 410 -11.77 -9.62 -5.95
CA VAL A 410 -12.25 -10.12 -7.26
C VAL A 410 -11.58 -9.37 -8.43
N ARG A 411 -10.99 -8.20 -8.16
CA ARG A 411 -10.25 -7.41 -9.15
C ARG A 411 -8.94 -6.93 -8.56
N ALA A 412 -8.02 -6.52 -9.42
CA ALA A 412 -6.83 -5.78 -9.01
C ALA A 412 -6.86 -4.36 -9.56
N THR A 413 -6.57 -3.39 -8.71
CA THR A 413 -6.41 -1.99 -9.10
C THR A 413 -4.93 -1.66 -9.26
N ILE A 414 -4.63 -0.85 -10.27
CA ILE A 414 -3.29 -0.33 -10.51
C ILE A 414 -3.36 1.19 -10.44
N TYR A 415 -2.58 1.77 -9.53
CA TYR A 415 -2.46 3.20 -9.37
C TYR A 415 -1.11 3.68 -9.86
N ARG A 416 -1.11 4.90 -10.39
CA ARG A 416 0.07 5.68 -10.71
C ARG A 416 0.17 6.81 -9.71
N THR A 417 1.28 6.87 -9.00
CA THR A 417 1.59 7.91 -8.02
C THR A 417 2.79 8.72 -8.49
N HIS A 418 2.66 10.05 -8.42
CA HIS A 418 3.72 11.01 -8.69
C HIS A 418 4.32 11.48 -7.35
N PRO A 419 5.47 10.95 -6.91
CA PRO A 419 5.94 11.17 -5.55
C PRO A 419 6.28 12.65 -5.24
N ALA A 420 6.57 13.45 -6.26
CA ALA A 420 6.87 14.88 -6.10
C ALA A 420 5.62 15.73 -5.81
N THR A 421 4.45 15.36 -6.36
CA THR A 421 3.19 16.08 -6.15
C THR A 421 2.32 15.42 -5.09
N GLY A 422 2.53 14.12 -4.82
CA GLY A 422 1.67 13.30 -3.98
C GLY A 422 0.35 12.91 -4.66
N GLU A 423 0.19 13.21 -5.95
CA GLU A 423 -1.01 12.85 -6.71
C GLU A 423 -0.98 11.36 -7.05
N SER A 424 -2.11 10.69 -6.83
CA SER A 424 -2.34 9.29 -7.15
C SER A 424 -3.58 9.17 -8.04
N GLU A 425 -3.47 8.45 -9.16
CA GLU A 425 -4.59 8.19 -10.07
C GLU A 425 -4.70 6.69 -10.41
N MET A 426 -5.92 6.20 -10.56
CA MET A 426 -6.14 4.81 -10.99
C MET A 426 -5.96 4.71 -12.51
N ILE A 427 -5.07 3.83 -12.97
CA ILE A 427 -4.78 3.66 -14.40
C ILE A 427 -5.36 2.37 -14.99
N ALA A 428 -5.60 1.35 -14.16
CA ALA A 428 -6.25 0.12 -14.59
C ALA A 428 -7.00 -0.58 -13.45
N THR A 429 -8.08 -1.26 -13.81
CA THR A 429 -8.73 -2.30 -13.01
C THR A 429 -8.74 -3.58 -13.84
N LEU A 430 -8.05 -4.61 -13.35
CA LEU A 430 -7.88 -5.89 -14.02
C LEU A 430 -8.84 -6.93 -13.45
N PRO A 431 -9.46 -7.79 -14.29
CA PRO A 431 -10.34 -8.88 -13.86
C PRO A 431 -9.51 -10.09 -13.39
N VAL A 432 -8.62 -9.85 -12.44
CA VAL A 432 -7.72 -10.84 -11.83
C VAL A 432 -7.92 -10.77 -10.33
N ASN A 433 -7.77 -11.90 -9.63
CA ASN A 433 -8.01 -11.89 -8.19
C ASN A 433 -6.77 -11.33 -7.47
N HIS A 434 -5.60 -11.92 -7.72
CA HIS A 434 -4.38 -11.59 -6.96
C HIS A 434 -3.26 -11.22 -7.88
N VAL A 435 -2.59 -10.11 -7.59
CA VAL A 435 -1.31 -9.78 -8.20
C VAL A 435 -0.23 -10.51 -7.41
N ARG A 436 0.73 -11.10 -8.11
CA ARG A 436 1.88 -11.84 -7.57
C ARG A 436 3.21 -11.15 -7.85
N GLY A 437 3.23 -10.27 -8.85
CA GLY A 437 4.41 -9.50 -9.20
C GLY A 437 4.11 -8.44 -10.23
N LEU A 438 4.88 -7.35 -10.13
CA LEU A 438 4.82 -6.23 -11.05
C LEU A 438 6.26 -5.92 -11.48
N ALA A 439 6.52 -5.94 -12.79
CA ALA A 439 7.88 -5.77 -13.31
C ALA A 439 7.88 -4.93 -14.59
N MET A 440 8.89 -4.06 -14.71
CA MET A 440 9.10 -3.27 -15.93
C MET A 440 9.97 -4.07 -16.90
N GLY A 441 9.50 -4.21 -18.13
CA GLY A 441 10.27 -4.80 -19.22
C GLY A 441 11.19 -3.79 -19.90
N PRO A 442 12.24 -4.26 -20.59
CA PRO A 442 13.14 -3.40 -21.37
C PRO A 442 12.45 -2.73 -22.57
N ASP A 443 11.24 -3.18 -22.94
CA ASP A 443 10.37 -2.58 -23.96
C ASP A 443 9.54 -1.40 -23.43
N GLY A 444 9.75 -0.98 -22.18
CA GLY A 444 9.00 0.10 -21.54
C GLY A 444 7.57 -0.28 -21.17
N CYS A 445 7.22 -1.56 -21.27
CA CYS A 445 5.92 -2.10 -20.86
C CYS A 445 6.00 -2.62 -19.42
N VAL A 446 4.87 -2.65 -18.74
CA VAL A 446 4.77 -3.21 -17.39
C VAL A 446 4.06 -4.54 -17.45
N TYR A 447 4.67 -5.56 -16.88
CA TYR A 447 4.14 -6.92 -16.80
C TYR A 447 3.58 -7.15 -15.41
N VAL A 448 2.37 -7.70 -15.35
CA VAL A 448 1.66 -8.08 -14.13
C VAL A 448 1.54 -9.60 -14.16
N LEU A 449 2.13 -10.27 -13.18
CA LEU A 449 1.84 -11.67 -12.90
C LEU A 449 0.71 -11.68 -11.90
N ALA A 450 -0.37 -12.39 -12.22
CA ALA A 450 -1.57 -12.44 -11.40
C ALA A 450 -2.20 -13.84 -11.47
N ASP A 451 -3.34 -14.05 -10.83
CA ASP A 451 -4.17 -15.23 -11.02
C ASP A 451 -5.61 -14.89 -11.40
N ILE A 452 -6.27 -15.84 -12.10
CA ILE A 452 -7.70 -15.81 -12.42
C ILE A 452 -8.32 -17.10 -11.90
N ARG A 453 -9.48 -16.99 -11.26
CA ARG A 453 -10.28 -18.15 -10.85
C ARG A 453 -11.20 -18.54 -12.00
N GLY A 454 -11.14 -19.80 -12.42
CA GLY A 454 -12.16 -20.39 -13.30
C GLY A 454 -13.39 -20.83 -12.50
N ASN A 455 -14.28 -21.60 -13.12
CA ASN A 455 -15.44 -22.19 -12.43
C ASN A 455 -15.06 -23.21 -11.33
N ASP A 456 -13.82 -23.71 -11.29
CA ASP A 456 -13.32 -24.53 -10.18
C ASP A 456 -12.56 -23.65 -9.20
N VAL A 457 -13.14 -23.45 -8.01
CA VAL A 457 -12.66 -22.56 -6.95
C VAL A 457 -11.34 -23.03 -6.33
N ARG A 458 -10.94 -24.28 -6.57
CA ARG A 458 -9.81 -24.94 -5.88
C ARG A 458 -8.46 -24.82 -6.59
N VAL A 459 -8.42 -24.36 -7.84
CA VAL A 459 -7.15 -24.29 -8.61
C VAL A 459 -6.99 -22.90 -9.25
N PRO A 460 -6.28 -21.96 -8.59
CA PRO A 460 -5.99 -20.66 -9.18
C PRO A 460 -5.11 -20.82 -10.43
N ARG A 461 -5.45 -20.13 -11.53
CA ARG A 461 -4.67 -20.17 -12.78
C ARG A 461 -3.81 -18.92 -12.88
N PRO A 462 -2.48 -19.04 -12.93
CA PRO A 462 -1.62 -17.88 -13.08
C PRO A 462 -1.80 -17.27 -14.47
N VAL A 463 -1.68 -15.95 -14.58
CA VAL A 463 -1.77 -15.22 -15.84
C VAL A 463 -0.72 -14.12 -15.87
N VAL A 464 -0.28 -13.80 -17.08
CA VAL A 464 0.60 -12.64 -17.31
C VAL A 464 -0.16 -11.62 -18.15
N VAL A 465 -0.19 -10.39 -17.66
CA VAL A 465 -0.82 -9.25 -18.29
C VAL A 465 0.27 -8.25 -18.67
N ARG A 466 0.19 -7.70 -19.87
CA ARG A 466 1.08 -6.66 -20.36
C ARG A 466 0.33 -5.33 -20.43
N LEU A 467 0.87 -4.32 -19.76
CA LEU A 467 0.37 -2.95 -19.76
C LEU A 467 1.23 -2.07 -20.65
N THR A 468 0.60 -1.32 -21.55
CA THR A 468 1.26 -0.35 -22.43
C THR A 468 0.66 1.05 -22.22
N GLY A 469 1.44 2.10 -22.55
CA GLY A 469 0.99 3.50 -22.38
C GLY A 469 1.06 4.03 -20.94
N VAL A 470 1.74 3.29 -20.06
CA VAL A 470 1.91 3.65 -18.64
C VAL A 470 3.03 4.66 -18.37
N THR A 471 3.99 4.77 -19.29
CA THR A 471 5.06 5.78 -19.28
C THR A 471 4.51 7.14 -19.74
N PRO A 472 4.79 8.24 -19.02
CA PRO A 472 4.36 9.56 -19.45
C PRO A 472 5.01 9.92 -20.80
N ALA A 473 4.22 10.37 -21.75
CA ALA A 473 4.71 10.87 -23.03
C ALA A 473 5.65 12.06 -22.78
N VAL A 474 6.89 11.97 -23.26
CA VAL A 474 7.80 13.12 -23.35
C VAL A 474 7.08 14.20 -24.16
N GLY A 475 7.01 15.41 -23.60
CA GLY A 475 5.96 16.39 -23.87
C GLY A 475 5.73 16.78 -25.33
N ASN A 476 4.45 17.04 -25.63
CA ASN A 476 4.04 18.00 -26.65
C ASN A 476 2.86 18.83 -26.10
N PRO A 477 2.98 20.15 -25.93
CA PRO A 477 1.92 21.01 -25.42
C PRO A 477 0.97 21.38 -26.56
N ALA A 478 0.06 20.49 -26.94
CA ALA A 478 -1.18 20.82 -27.66
C ALA A 478 -1.98 19.54 -27.93
N ALA A 479 -3.10 19.38 -27.22
CA ALA A 479 -4.40 18.92 -27.73
C ALA A 479 -5.28 18.47 -26.56
N HIS A 480 -6.16 19.35 -26.09
CA HIS A 480 -7.36 18.92 -25.39
C HIS A 480 -8.39 18.47 -26.43
N PRO A 481 -9.04 17.32 -26.24
CA PRO A 481 -10.42 17.14 -26.63
C PRO A 481 -11.30 17.18 -25.37
N VAL A 482 -12.17 18.18 -25.36
CA VAL A 482 -13.31 18.34 -24.46
C VAL A 482 -14.32 17.24 -24.75
N GLY A 483 -14.85 16.61 -23.69
CA GLY A 483 -15.90 15.61 -23.81
C GLY A 483 -16.45 15.14 -22.47
N ALA A 484 -16.77 16.06 -21.55
CA ALA A 484 -17.55 15.74 -20.36
C ALA A 484 -19.04 15.80 -20.72
N THR A 485 -19.67 14.66 -20.97
CA THR A 485 -21.13 14.55 -20.99
C THR A 485 -21.62 14.49 -19.55
N ALA A 486 -22.06 15.64 -19.04
CA ALA A 486 -22.81 15.75 -17.81
C ALA A 486 -24.16 15.04 -17.97
N ASN A 487 -24.45 14.13 -17.05
CA ASN A 487 -25.77 13.52 -16.90
C ASN A 487 -26.60 14.48 -16.03
N GLU A 488 -27.32 15.42 -16.66
CA GLU A 488 -28.21 16.34 -15.95
C GLU A 488 -29.58 15.69 -15.77
N SER A 489 -29.92 15.43 -14.51
CA SER A 489 -31.30 15.22 -14.07
C SER A 489 -32.09 16.53 -14.25
N SER A 490 -33.23 16.43 -14.92
CA SER A 490 -34.10 17.54 -15.30
C SER A 490 -34.66 18.29 -14.09
N VAL A 491 -34.07 19.44 -13.76
CA VAL A 491 -34.70 20.45 -12.88
C VAL A 491 -35.52 21.39 -13.75
N VAL A 492 -36.81 21.51 -13.46
CA VAL A 492 -37.72 22.45 -14.14
C VAL A 492 -37.26 23.87 -13.80
N ASP A 493 -36.79 24.65 -14.78
CA ASP A 493 -36.40 26.05 -14.60
C ASP A 493 -37.62 26.93 -14.23
N PRO A 494 -37.72 27.42 -12.99
CA PRO A 494 -38.89 28.18 -12.54
C PRO A 494 -38.96 29.58 -13.17
N TYR A 495 -37.87 30.07 -13.79
CA TYR A 495 -37.78 31.42 -14.34
C TYR A 495 -37.87 31.48 -15.87
N ALA A 496 -38.07 30.34 -16.55
CA ALA A 496 -38.16 30.25 -18.02
C ALA A 496 -39.16 31.24 -18.61
N ARG A 497 -40.36 31.32 -18.03
CA ARG A 497 -41.44 32.22 -18.46
C ARG A 497 -41.09 33.71 -18.32
N VAL A 498 -40.20 34.06 -17.39
CA VAL A 498 -39.72 35.44 -17.24
C VAL A 498 -38.73 35.77 -18.37
N ARG A 499 -37.81 34.85 -18.68
CA ARG A 499 -36.84 35.01 -19.78
C ARG A 499 -37.51 35.08 -21.15
N GLU A 500 -38.51 34.24 -21.41
CA GLU A 500 -39.27 34.24 -22.67
C GLU A 500 -40.02 35.57 -22.91
N ALA A 501 -40.53 36.17 -21.83
CA ALA A 501 -41.26 37.43 -21.83
C ALA A 501 -40.35 38.67 -21.72
N ALA A 502 -39.04 38.50 -21.52
CA ALA A 502 -38.09 39.59 -21.36
C ALA A 502 -38.07 40.49 -22.60
N ARG A 503 -38.43 41.76 -22.43
CA ARG A 503 -38.47 42.78 -23.50
C ARG A 503 -37.88 44.11 -23.04
N GLY A 504 -37.27 44.16 -21.85
CA GLY A 504 -36.75 45.39 -21.25
C GLY A 504 -37.84 46.39 -20.87
N ASN A 505 -39.06 45.93 -20.60
CA ASN A 505 -40.19 46.78 -20.24
C ASN A 505 -40.45 46.75 -18.72
N ARG A 506 -40.03 47.80 -18.03
CA ARG A 506 -40.16 47.91 -16.56
C ARG A 506 -41.60 47.79 -16.04
N ARG A 507 -42.61 48.07 -16.86
CA ARG A 507 -44.03 48.00 -16.45
C ARG A 507 -44.49 46.56 -16.21
N ASP A 508 -43.75 45.57 -16.70
CA ASP A 508 -44.05 44.14 -16.52
C ASP A 508 -43.68 43.64 -15.12
N TYR A 509 -43.01 44.48 -14.31
CA TYR A 509 -42.60 44.15 -12.94
C TYR A 509 -43.29 45.06 -11.93
N SER A 510 -44.11 44.47 -11.06
CA SER A 510 -44.75 45.17 -9.94
C SER A 510 -43.83 45.13 -8.73
N LEU A 511 -43.17 46.24 -8.42
CA LEU A 511 -42.22 46.36 -7.31
C LEU A 511 -42.93 46.41 -5.95
N ASP A 512 -42.36 45.74 -4.95
CA ASP A 512 -42.82 45.80 -3.58
C ASP A 512 -42.55 47.19 -2.96
N PRO A 513 -43.34 47.64 -1.96
CA PRO A 513 -43.22 48.98 -1.38
C PRO A 513 -41.90 49.22 -0.62
N ARG A 514 -41.29 48.14 -0.12
CA ARG A 514 -40.05 48.19 0.67
C ARG A 514 -38.93 47.51 -0.11
N PRO A 515 -37.78 48.18 -0.33
CA PRO A 515 -36.63 47.55 -0.97
C PRO A 515 -35.97 46.52 -0.04
N ILE A 516 -35.43 45.45 -0.63
CA ILE A 516 -34.67 44.40 0.06
C ILE A 516 -33.35 44.99 0.55
N ALA A 517 -32.67 45.74 -0.33
CA ALA A 517 -31.39 46.37 -0.02
C ALA A 517 -31.32 47.78 -0.61
N ARG A 518 -30.75 48.71 0.15
CA ARG A 518 -30.41 50.07 -0.28
C ARG A 518 -28.90 50.28 -0.24
N GLY A 519 -28.24 50.02 -1.37
CA GLY A 519 -26.82 50.36 -1.53
C GLY A 519 -26.59 51.85 -1.84
N GLY A 520 -25.32 52.24 -1.89
CA GLY A 520 -24.90 53.61 -2.25
C GLY A 520 -25.21 54.01 -3.70
N GLN A 521 -25.37 53.05 -4.62
CA GLN A 521 -25.48 53.29 -6.07
C GLN A 521 -26.72 52.68 -6.74
N ALA A 522 -27.26 51.60 -6.18
CA ALA A 522 -28.45 50.92 -6.69
C ALA A 522 -29.40 50.53 -5.55
N THR A 523 -30.67 50.28 -5.88
CA THR A 523 -31.69 49.76 -4.98
C THR A 523 -32.19 48.42 -5.52
N VAL A 524 -32.20 47.40 -4.66
CA VAL A 524 -32.74 46.07 -4.99
C VAL A 524 -34.11 45.94 -4.34
N THR A 525 -35.14 45.66 -5.15
CA THR A 525 -36.53 45.57 -4.70
C THR A 525 -37.13 44.26 -5.20
N ALA A 526 -37.81 43.52 -4.32
CA ALA A 526 -38.62 42.38 -4.72
C ALA A 526 -39.72 42.85 -5.67
N ALA A 527 -40.07 42.04 -6.66
CA ALA A 527 -41.11 42.36 -7.62
C ALA A 527 -41.85 41.10 -8.06
N THR A 528 -43.08 41.29 -8.54
CA THR A 528 -43.83 40.24 -9.22
C THR A 528 -43.84 40.52 -10.73
N HIS A 529 -43.35 39.57 -11.52
CA HIS A 529 -43.46 39.63 -12.99
C HIS A 529 -44.92 39.38 -13.38
N ARG A 530 -45.62 40.44 -13.80
CA ARG A 530 -47.08 40.44 -14.03
C ARG A 530 -47.55 39.36 -15.01
N PRO A 531 -46.86 39.08 -16.14
CA PRO A 531 -47.28 38.05 -17.09
C PRO A 531 -47.22 36.62 -16.53
N SER A 532 -46.25 36.30 -15.66
CA SER A 532 -46.05 34.93 -15.18
C SER A 532 -46.45 34.70 -13.72
N GLY A 533 -46.64 35.77 -12.93
CA GLY A 533 -46.88 35.70 -11.48
C GLY A 533 -45.64 35.36 -10.65
N ILE A 534 -44.47 35.17 -11.28
CA ILE A 534 -43.24 34.74 -10.60
C ILE A 534 -42.61 35.92 -9.85
N ARG A 535 -42.14 35.67 -8.62
CA ARG A 535 -41.39 36.65 -7.81
C ARG A 535 -39.94 36.73 -8.29
N VAL A 536 -39.41 37.94 -8.39
CA VAL A 536 -38.06 38.26 -8.89
C VAL A 536 -37.47 39.42 -8.09
N ALA A 537 -36.17 39.68 -8.25
CA ALA A 537 -35.51 40.87 -7.71
C ALA A 537 -35.17 41.85 -8.84
N VAL A 538 -35.46 43.14 -8.64
CA VAL A 538 -35.13 44.22 -9.58
C VAL A 538 -34.07 45.13 -8.96
N LYS A 539 -32.88 45.19 -9.57
CA LYS A 539 -31.80 46.12 -9.20
C LYS A 539 -31.88 47.35 -10.11
N LYS A 540 -32.04 48.54 -9.52
CA LYS A 540 -32.18 49.82 -10.25
C LYS A 540 -31.17 50.86 -9.77
N LEU A 541 -30.56 51.60 -10.70
CA LEU A 541 -29.67 52.72 -10.38
C LEU A 541 -30.41 53.85 -9.65
N ARG A 542 -29.74 54.43 -8.64
CA ARG A 542 -30.24 55.61 -7.90
C ARG A 542 -29.82 56.94 -8.53
N SER A 543 -28.71 56.95 -9.26
CA SER A 543 -28.20 58.11 -9.99
C SER A 543 -27.67 57.68 -11.37
N SER A 544 -27.82 58.55 -12.37
CA SER A 544 -27.28 58.37 -13.71
C SER A 544 -25.83 58.83 -13.84
N SER A 545 -25.06 58.75 -12.75
CA SER A 545 -23.63 59.07 -12.80
C SER A 545 -22.90 58.12 -13.76
N LYS A 546 -21.86 58.62 -14.42
CA LYS A 546 -21.09 57.81 -15.40
C LYS A 546 -20.51 56.55 -14.75
N ASP A 547 -20.06 56.64 -13.50
CA ASP A 547 -19.49 55.51 -12.76
C ASP A 547 -20.54 54.47 -12.39
N ALA A 548 -21.72 54.89 -11.93
CA ALA A 548 -22.80 53.97 -11.59
C ALA A 548 -23.32 53.22 -12.83
N THR A 549 -23.41 53.93 -13.97
CA THR A 549 -23.81 53.33 -15.26
C THR A 549 -22.76 52.35 -15.77
N ALA A 550 -21.47 52.66 -15.62
CA ALA A 550 -20.38 51.77 -16.00
C ALA A 550 -20.36 50.48 -15.17
N ARG A 551 -20.60 50.56 -13.86
CA ARG A 551 -20.71 49.39 -12.97
C ARG A 551 -21.90 48.50 -13.34
N MET A 552 -23.07 49.10 -13.56
CA MET A 552 -24.26 48.37 -14.02
C MET A 552 -24.03 47.63 -15.33
N ARG A 553 -23.33 48.26 -16.27
CA ARG A 553 -22.97 47.61 -17.55
C ARG A 553 -22.00 46.44 -17.35
N ARG A 554 -21.05 46.53 -16.43
CA ARG A 554 -20.13 45.41 -16.13
C ARG A 554 -20.86 44.21 -15.57
N GLU A 555 -21.82 44.44 -14.69
CA GLU A 555 -22.64 43.39 -14.10
C GLU A 555 -23.50 42.68 -15.16
N LEU A 556 -24.13 43.44 -16.05
CA LEU A 556 -24.86 42.88 -17.20
C LEU A 556 -23.96 42.07 -18.14
N ASP A 557 -22.75 42.57 -18.43
CA ASP A 557 -21.83 41.87 -19.32
C ASP A 557 -21.28 40.59 -18.68
N ALA A 558 -21.01 40.57 -17.36
CA ALA A 558 -20.63 39.37 -16.63
C ALA A 558 -21.77 38.33 -16.64
N ALA A 559 -23.00 38.76 -16.36
CA ALA A 559 -24.16 37.87 -16.39
C ALA A 559 -24.43 37.29 -17.80
N ARG A 560 -24.14 38.04 -18.87
CA ARG A 560 -24.25 37.53 -20.25
C ARG A 560 -23.18 36.50 -20.60
N LEU A 561 -21.96 36.67 -20.11
CA LEU A 561 -20.84 35.78 -20.44
C LEU A 561 -20.86 34.51 -19.58
N PHE A 562 -21.27 34.63 -18.32
CA PHE A 562 -21.09 33.58 -17.31
C PHE A 562 -22.40 33.13 -16.63
N GLY A 563 -23.52 33.78 -16.88
CA GLY A 563 -24.79 33.53 -16.18
C GLY A 563 -25.47 32.19 -16.51
N GLU A 564 -24.95 31.43 -17.48
CA GLU A 564 -25.35 30.02 -17.70
C GLU A 564 -24.76 29.09 -16.62
N HIS A 565 -23.70 29.51 -15.93
CA HIS A 565 -23.08 28.71 -14.89
C HIS A 565 -23.96 28.66 -13.63
N PRO A 566 -24.14 27.48 -13.00
CA PRO A 566 -25.08 27.34 -11.90
C PRO A 566 -24.73 28.16 -10.65
N HIS A 567 -23.47 28.51 -10.46
CA HIS A 567 -23.02 29.31 -9.31
C HIS A 567 -22.82 30.81 -9.64
N VAL A 568 -23.28 31.28 -10.80
CA VAL A 568 -23.27 32.72 -11.15
C VAL A 568 -24.72 33.22 -11.20
N MET A 569 -25.01 34.35 -10.56
CA MET A 569 -26.37 34.92 -10.56
C MET A 569 -26.78 35.36 -11.98
N PRO A 570 -27.84 34.76 -12.57
CA PRO A 570 -28.25 35.11 -13.92
C PRO A 570 -29.06 36.42 -13.95
N VAL A 571 -29.08 37.05 -15.12
CA VAL A 571 -29.97 38.18 -15.43
C VAL A 571 -31.11 37.67 -16.32
N LEU A 572 -32.34 37.92 -15.90
CA LEU A 572 -33.56 37.48 -16.58
C LEU A 572 -34.09 38.48 -17.60
N ASP A 573 -34.03 39.78 -17.29
CA ASP A 573 -34.42 40.89 -18.17
C ASP A 573 -33.64 42.15 -17.78
N PHE A 574 -33.51 43.13 -18.68
CA PHE A 574 -32.79 44.37 -18.43
C PHE A 574 -33.34 45.54 -19.26
N GLY A 575 -33.26 46.75 -18.70
CA GLY A 575 -33.70 47.95 -19.40
C GLY A 575 -32.81 48.29 -20.59
N PRO A 576 -33.36 48.84 -21.70
CA PRO A 576 -32.59 49.21 -22.89
C PRO A 576 -31.53 50.28 -22.64
N ALA A 577 -31.70 51.10 -21.59
CA ALA A 577 -30.72 52.08 -21.14
C ALA A 577 -29.67 51.51 -20.16
N ASN A 578 -29.73 50.21 -19.84
CA ASN A 578 -28.93 49.53 -18.81
C ASN A 578 -28.98 50.25 -17.46
N ASP A 579 -30.15 50.78 -17.09
CA ASP A 579 -30.40 51.52 -15.85
C ASP A 579 -31.06 50.66 -14.75
N TRP A 580 -31.52 49.46 -15.11
CA TRP A 580 -32.01 48.42 -14.22
C TRP A 580 -31.92 47.04 -14.87
N PHE A 581 -31.93 45.99 -14.05
CA PHE A 581 -32.11 44.61 -14.49
C PHE A 581 -32.86 43.77 -13.47
N VAL A 582 -33.26 42.58 -13.91
CA VAL A 582 -34.03 41.58 -13.16
C VAL A 582 -33.20 40.33 -12.99
N MET A 583 -33.22 39.77 -11.80
CA MET A 583 -32.57 38.51 -11.45
C MET A 583 -33.53 37.65 -10.61
N PRO A 584 -33.26 36.34 -10.46
CA PRO A 584 -33.97 35.52 -9.48
C PRO A 584 -33.98 36.16 -8.09
N LEU A 585 -35.06 35.92 -7.34
CA LEU A 585 -35.11 36.36 -5.96
C LEU A 585 -34.41 35.30 -5.11
N ALA A 586 -33.22 35.61 -4.60
CA ALA A 586 -32.50 34.75 -3.66
C ALA A 586 -33.26 34.66 -2.32
N ASP A 587 -33.13 33.50 -1.68
CA ASP A 587 -33.73 33.21 -0.38
C ASP A 587 -32.95 33.94 0.73
N ASP A 588 -31.63 33.87 0.66
CA ASP A 588 -30.71 34.31 1.70
C ASP A 588 -29.33 34.73 1.16
N THR A 589 -28.46 35.19 2.05
CA THR A 589 -27.05 35.52 1.76
C THR A 589 -26.12 34.75 2.71
N ALA A 590 -24.83 34.64 2.37
CA ALA A 590 -23.86 34.10 3.31
C ALA A 590 -23.73 34.96 4.58
N GLU A 591 -24.08 36.25 4.51
CA GLU A 591 -24.17 37.11 5.69
C GLU A 591 -25.30 36.69 6.63
N THR A 592 -26.51 36.48 6.10
CA THR A 592 -27.70 36.11 6.90
C THR A 592 -27.61 34.69 7.44
N LEU A 593 -26.94 33.79 6.71
CA LEU A 593 -26.75 32.39 7.09
C LEU A 593 -25.43 32.12 7.82
N VAL A 594 -24.75 33.14 8.34
CA VAL A 594 -23.43 32.98 9.00
C VAL A 594 -23.42 31.93 10.10
N HIS A 595 -24.51 31.81 10.86
CA HIS A 595 -24.63 30.81 11.93
C HIS A 595 -24.70 29.37 11.38
N GLU A 596 -25.34 29.18 10.24
CA GLU A 596 -25.42 27.88 9.57
C GLU A 596 -24.10 27.53 8.87
N LEU A 597 -23.39 28.54 8.37
CA LEU A 597 -22.08 28.38 7.74
C LEU A 597 -20.96 28.08 8.73
N LYS A 598 -21.23 28.08 10.05
CA LYS A 598 -20.28 27.52 11.03
C LYS A 598 -20.16 26.01 10.93
N ASP A 599 -21.14 25.34 10.33
CA ASP A 599 -21.04 23.93 9.98
C ASP A 599 -19.98 23.73 8.87
N PRO A 600 -18.96 22.87 9.08
CA PRO A 600 -17.86 22.70 8.14
C PRO A 600 -18.28 22.25 6.74
N GLU A 601 -19.28 21.37 6.62
CA GLU A 601 -19.75 20.87 5.33
C GLU A 601 -20.47 21.97 4.55
N ARG A 602 -21.33 22.74 5.22
CA ARG A 602 -22.02 23.89 4.60
C ARG A 602 -21.05 24.98 4.17
N LEU A 603 -20.02 25.25 4.99
CA LEU A 603 -18.93 26.17 4.64
C LEU A 603 -18.16 25.67 3.41
N ARG A 604 -17.78 24.38 3.40
CA ARG A 604 -17.09 23.74 2.27
C ARG A 604 -17.92 23.83 1.00
N ALA A 605 -19.21 23.55 1.06
CA ALA A 605 -20.12 23.64 -0.08
C ALA A 605 -20.23 25.07 -0.64
N MET A 606 -20.32 26.08 0.24
CA MET A 606 -20.35 27.49 -0.16
C MET A 606 -19.04 27.90 -0.85
N VAL A 607 -17.89 27.65 -0.22
CA VAL A 607 -16.58 28.03 -0.78
C VAL A 607 -16.33 27.31 -2.10
N THR A 608 -16.70 26.04 -2.21
CA THR A 608 -16.58 25.26 -3.45
C THR A 608 -17.41 25.85 -4.57
N ALA A 609 -18.66 26.22 -4.30
CA ALA A 609 -19.53 26.89 -5.27
C ALA A 609 -18.96 28.25 -5.74
N VAL A 610 -18.41 29.05 -4.82
CA VAL A 610 -17.75 30.32 -5.15
C VAL A 610 -16.53 30.08 -6.06
N CYS A 611 -15.68 29.09 -5.74
CA CYS A 611 -14.53 28.74 -6.57
C CYS A 611 -14.97 28.30 -7.98
N HIS A 612 -16.01 27.47 -8.09
CA HIS A 612 -16.57 27.08 -9.38
C HIS A 612 -17.12 28.28 -10.17
N ALA A 613 -17.81 29.22 -9.51
CA ALA A 613 -18.33 30.43 -10.15
C ALA A 613 -17.21 31.32 -10.75
N LEU A 614 -16.04 31.36 -10.10
CA LEU A 614 -14.92 32.21 -10.48
C LEU A 614 -13.97 31.57 -11.49
N ARG A 615 -13.95 30.23 -11.61
CA ARG A 615 -13.00 29.49 -12.45
C ARG A 615 -12.92 30.00 -13.88
N ARG A 616 -14.05 30.01 -14.61
CA ARG A 616 -14.10 30.49 -16.00
C ARG A 616 -13.82 32.00 -16.09
N PRO A 617 -14.44 32.87 -15.27
CA PRO A 617 -14.06 34.29 -15.22
C PRO A 617 -12.56 34.53 -15.05
N HIS A 618 -11.89 33.84 -14.12
CA HIS A 618 -10.45 33.98 -13.89
C HIS A 618 -9.61 33.54 -15.10
N GLN A 619 -9.99 32.47 -15.80
CA GLN A 619 -9.34 32.04 -17.06
C GLN A 619 -9.49 33.08 -18.17
N GLU A 620 -10.58 33.84 -18.17
CA GLU A 620 -10.84 34.94 -19.09
C GLU A 620 -10.36 36.31 -18.54
N ASP A 621 -9.49 36.36 -17.52
CA ASP A 621 -8.98 37.59 -16.87
C ASP A 621 -10.08 38.51 -16.27
N TRP A 622 -11.26 37.95 -15.96
CA TRP A 622 -12.32 38.62 -15.21
C TRP A 622 -12.16 38.43 -13.71
N ILE A 623 -11.71 39.47 -13.00
CA ILE A 623 -11.50 39.44 -11.55
C ILE A 623 -12.67 40.15 -10.86
N HIS A 624 -13.29 39.57 -9.84
CA HIS A 624 -14.51 40.07 -9.18
C HIS A 624 -14.26 41.35 -8.36
N ARG A 625 -13.20 41.36 -7.53
CA ARG A 625 -12.69 42.49 -6.72
C ARG A 625 -13.55 43.00 -5.56
N ASP A 626 -14.77 42.52 -5.42
CA ASP A 626 -15.67 42.86 -4.30
C ASP A 626 -16.41 41.62 -3.76
N LEU A 627 -15.68 40.52 -3.59
CA LEU A 627 -16.23 39.34 -2.91
C LEU A 627 -16.38 39.64 -1.41
N LYS A 628 -17.57 39.34 -0.91
CA LYS A 628 -17.98 39.53 0.49
C LYS A 628 -19.24 38.70 0.77
N PRO A 629 -19.58 38.44 2.05
CA PRO A 629 -20.72 37.58 2.38
C PRO A 629 -22.06 38.02 1.77
N GLU A 630 -22.29 39.32 1.60
CA GLU A 630 -23.55 39.86 1.03
C GLU A 630 -23.70 39.59 -0.48
N ASN A 631 -22.59 39.29 -1.17
CA ASN A 631 -22.55 39.02 -2.61
C ASN A 631 -22.57 37.51 -2.93
N ILE A 632 -22.62 36.66 -1.89
CA ILE A 632 -22.78 35.21 -2.01
C ILE A 632 -24.22 34.87 -1.61
N LEU A 633 -25.06 34.58 -2.59
CA LEU A 633 -26.50 34.41 -2.44
C LEU A 633 -26.90 32.95 -2.45
N ARG A 634 -27.85 32.57 -1.58
CA ARG A 634 -28.51 31.27 -1.58
C ARG A 634 -29.75 31.37 -2.47
N LEU A 635 -29.77 30.64 -3.58
CA LEU A 635 -30.86 30.62 -4.55
C LEU A 635 -31.23 29.16 -4.81
N ASP A 636 -32.46 28.74 -4.51
CA ASP A 636 -32.94 27.39 -4.83
C ASP A 636 -31.99 26.29 -4.28
N GLU A 637 -31.59 26.40 -3.02
CA GLU A 637 -30.65 25.47 -2.34
C GLU A 637 -29.22 25.39 -2.91
N ARG A 638 -28.82 26.31 -3.79
CA ARG A 638 -27.43 26.45 -4.26
C ARG A 638 -26.85 27.82 -3.95
N TRP A 639 -25.53 27.87 -3.86
CA TRP A 639 -24.79 29.11 -3.68
C TRP A 639 -24.46 29.75 -5.03
N THR A 640 -24.63 31.06 -5.13
CA THR A 640 -24.41 31.84 -6.35
C THR A 640 -23.65 33.14 -6.03
N VAL A 641 -22.78 33.57 -6.93
CA VAL A 641 -22.02 34.83 -6.81
C VAL A 641 -22.72 35.93 -7.61
N ALA A 642 -22.92 37.08 -6.97
CA ALA A 642 -23.55 38.27 -7.54
C ALA A 642 -22.67 39.53 -7.40
N ASP A 643 -23.10 40.63 -8.02
CA ASP A 643 -22.49 41.98 -7.93
C ASP A 643 -21.09 42.14 -8.55
N TRP A 644 -20.98 41.83 -9.85
CA TRP A 644 -19.78 42.00 -10.67
C TRP A 644 -19.44 43.46 -11.02
N GLY A 645 -20.06 44.45 -10.37
CA GLY A 645 -19.96 45.87 -10.75
C GLY A 645 -18.54 46.46 -10.64
N LEU A 646 -17.71 45.89 -9.77
CA LEU A 646 -16.31 46.26 -9.57
C LEU A 646 -15.30 45.38 -10.35
N GLY A 647 -15.80 44.45 -11.16
CA GLY A 647 -14.95 43.50 -11.87
C GLY A 647 -14.05 44.14 -12.93
N ARG A 648 -12.84 43.58 -13.13
CA ARG A 648 -11.91 44.01 -14.19
C ARG A 648 -12.00 43.09 -15.39
N ARG A 649 -11.90 43.63 -16.60
CA ARG A 649 -11.82 42.89 -17.87
C ARG A 649 -10.36 42.67 -18.30
N PRO A 650 -10.11 41.73 -19.23
CA PRO A 650 -8.83 41.61 -19.94
C PRO A 650 -8.24 42.94 -20.40
N ARG A 651 -6.91 43.04 -20.35
CA ARG A 651 -6.16 44.19 -20.85
C ARG A 651 -6.49 44.42 -22.34
N GLY A 652 -6.98 45.61 -22.68
CA GLY A 652 -7.34 46.00 -24.06
C GLY A 652 -8.85 46.17 -24.32
N GLN A 653 -9.73 45.68 -23.43
CA GLN A 653 -11.19 45.85 -23.56
C GLN A 653 -11.78 46.89 -22.58
N THR A 654 -10.93 47.56 -21.81
CA THR A 654 -11.35 48.59 -20.86
C THR A 654 -11.56 49.92 -21.59
N SER A 655 -12.81 50.33 -21.78
CA SER A 655 -13.13 51.70 -22.20
C SER A 655 -12.67 52.68 -21.10
N ASP A 656 -11.73 53.55 -21.46
CA ASP A 656 -11.10 54.63 -20.67
C ASP A 656 -10.09 54.21 -19.56
N ALA A 657 -8.83 54.00 -19.96
CA ALA A 657 -7.67 53.94 -19.06
C ALA A 657 -7.28 55.30 -18.41
N ARG A 658 -8.14 56.33 -18.50
CA ARG A 658 -7.80 57.73 -18.12
C ARG A 658 -8.75 58.39 -17.11
N ARG A 659 -9.61 57.65 -16.40
CA ARG A 659 -10.54 58.25 -15.42
C ARG A 659 -10.62 57.47 -14.11
N THR A 660 -9.79 57.83 -13.13
CA THR A 660 -10.17 58.37 -11.80
C THR A 660 -8.94 58.39 -10.88
N GLN A 661 -8.98 59.32 -9.93
CA GLN A 661 -7.87 59.79 -9.10
C GLN A 661 -7.17 58.69 -8.29
N ALA A 662 -5.84 58.79 -8.17
CA ALA A 662 -5.07 58.06 -7.17
C ALA A 662 -5.70 58.31 -5.78
N GLY A 663 -6.09 57.23 -5.09
CA GLY A 663 -6.72 57.26 -3.77
C GLY A 663 -8.17 56.79 -3.67
N THR A 664 -8.80 56.32 -4.77
CA THR A 664 -10.14 55.70 -4.70
C THR A 664 -9.99 54.21 -4.35
N LEU A 665 -10.38 53.82 -3.12
CA LEU A 665 -10.37 52.44 -2.66
C LEU A 665 -11.40 51.58 -3.43
N TYR A 666 -11.00 50.41 -3.92
CA TYR A 666 -11.89 49.44 -4.58
C TYR A 666 -12.06 48.20 -3.69
N GLY A 667 -13.31 47.80 -3.45
CA GLY A 667 -13.68 46.66 -2.60
C GLY A 667 -14.20 47.08 -1.22
N THR A 668 -14.76 46.12 -0.49
CA THR A 668 -15.29 46.33 0.86
C THR A 668 -14.15 46.26 1.91
N PRO A 669 -14.00 47.27 2.79
CA PRO A 669 -12.96 47.29 3.81
C PRO A 669 -12.98 46.02 4.68
N GLY A 670 -11.82 45.40 4.87
CA GLY A 670 -11.67 44.14 5.62
C GLY A 670 -11.65 42.89 4.75
N PHE A 671 -12.41 42.85 3.65
CA PHE A 671 -12.36 41.73 2.68
C PHE A 671 -11.42 42.01 1.49
N ALA A 672 -11.21 43.28 1.15
CA ALA A 672 -10.31 43.68 0.07
C ALA A 672 -8.85 43.27 0.35
N ALA A 673 -8.17 42.79 -0.69
CA ALA A 673 -6.77 42.36 -0.59
C ALA A 673 -5.80 43.56 -0.48
N PRO A 674 -4.63 43.40 0.17
CA PRO A 674 -3.68 44.48 0.38
C PRO A 674 -3.26 45.22 -0.90
N GLU A 675 -3.09 44.49 -2.00
CA GLU A 675 -2.74 45.08 -3.30
C GLU A 675 -3.82 46.03 -3.84
N GLN A 676 -5.09 45.89 -3.44
CA GLN A 676 -6.19 46.79 -3.83
C GLN A 676 -6.09 48.17 -3.17
N TYR A 677 -5.36 48.29 -2.06
CA TYR A 677 -5.08 49.56 -1.37
C TYR A 677 -3.89 50.30 -1.98
N VAL A 678 -2.96 49.58 -2.63
CA VAL A 678 -1.69 50.13 -3.15
C VAL A 678 -1.78 50.46 -4.64
N ASP A 679 -2.28 49.52 -5.46
CA ASP A 679 -2.46 49.70 -6.90
C ASP A 679 -3.73 48.99 -7.38
N ALA A 680 -4.86 49.68 -7.22
CA ALA A 680 -6.18 49.15 -7.53
C ALA A 680 -6.42 48.77 -9.01
N HIS A 681 -5.52 49.14 -9.94
CA HIS A 681 -5.69 48.86 -11.37
C HIS A 681 -4.56 48.01 -11.97
N GLY A 682 -3.32 48.10 -11.50
CA GLY A 682 -2.21 47.29 -11.99
C GLY A 682 -2.03 45.95 -11.27
N GLY A 683 -2.35 45.87 -9.97
CA GLY A 683 -2.00 44.74 -9.10
C GLY A 683 -3.02 43.62 -8.92
N SER A 684 -4.27 43.75 -9.39
CA SER A 684 -5.28 42.69 -9.14
C SER A 684 -5.22 41.55 -10.15
N SER A 685 -5.32 40.33 -9.63
CA SER A 685 -5.25 39.02 -10.30
C SER A 685 -6.22 38.02 -9.62
N PRO A 686 -6.34 36.75 -10.06
CA PRO A 686 -7.17 35.74 -9.37
C PRO A 686 -6.89 35.64 -7.87
N GLN A 687 -5.63 35.84 -7.46
CA GLN A 687 -5.17 35.86 -6.08
C GLN A 687 -5.81 36.98 -5.22
N THR A 688 -6.35 38.03 -5.84
CA THR A 688 -7.11 39.07 -5.15
C THR A 688 -8.46 38.54 -4.65
N ASP A 689 -9.17 37.77 -5.48
CA ASP A 689 -10.44 37.16 -5.09
C ASP A 689 -10.21 36.03 -4.08
N ILE A 690 -9.11 35.27 -4.21
CA ILE A 690 -8.71 34.22 -3.26
C ILE A 690 -8.48 34.79 -1.85
N TYR A 691 -7.86 35.98 -1.74
CA TYR A 691 -7.71 36.66 -0.45
C TYR A 691 -9.07 36.96 0.18
N ALA A 692 -10.02 37.47 -0.61
CA ALA A 692 -11.36 37.76 -0.12
C ALA A 692 -12.10 36.48 0.34
N ILE A 693 -11.95 35.36 -0.38
CA ILE A 693 -12.48 34.05 0.04
C ILE A 693 -11.88 33.65 1.41
N GLY A 694 -10.57 33.79 1.59
CA GLY A 694 -9.91 33.52 2.86
C GLY A 694 -10.44 34.38 4.02
N GLN A 695 -10.67 35.68 3.78
CA GLN A 695 -11.26 36.58 4.78
C GLN A 695 -12.73 36.21 5.10
N ILE A 696 -13.50 35.74 4.12
CA ILE A 696 -14.88 35.26 4.32
C ILE A 696 -14.88 34.02 5.21
N ILE A 697 -14.02 33.04 4.94
CA ILE A 697 -13.88 31.82 5.77
C ILE A 697 -13.49 32.22 7.20
N GLY A 698 -12.48 33.09 7.36
CA GLY A 698 -12.05 33.60 8.64
C GLY A 698 -13.17 34.31 9.41
N TRP A 699 -13.97 35.13 8.73
CA TRP A 699 -15.11 35.84 9.30
C TRP A 699 -16.21 34.90 9.79
N VAL A 700 -16.59 33.91 8.99
CA VAL A 700 -17.60 32.90 9.37
C VAL A 700 -17.18 32.16 10.64
N LEU A 701 -15.94 31.69 10.69
CA LEU A 701 -15.44 30.83 11.76
C LEU A 701 -15.13 31.60 13.06
N THR A 702 -14.59 32.81 12.96
CA THR A 702 -14.26 33.62 14.15
C THR A 702 -15.44 34.44 14.66
N GLY A 703 -16.44 34.72 13.82
CA GLY A 703 -17.52 35.67 14.11
C GLY A 703 -17.04 37.10 14.35
N THR A 704 -15.79 37.44 14.02
CA THR A 704 -15.17 38.74 14.28
C THR A 704 -15.13 39.56 12.98
N ALA A 705 -15.48 40.85 13.04
CA ALA A 705 -15.44 41.71 11.86
C ALA A 705 -14.00 41.85 11.29
N PRO A 706 -13.78 41.63 9.99
CA PRO A 706 -12.43 41.67 9.40
C PRO A 706 -11.88 43.10 9.38
N GLN A 707 -10.58 43.23 9.64
CA GLN A 707 -9.88 44.51 9.58
C GLN A 707 -9.07 44.63 8.28
N PRO A 708 -8.95 45.84 7.69
CA PRO A 708 -8.12 46.05 6.50
C PRO A 708 -6.68 45.56 6.69
N ASN A 709 -6.17 44.79 5.73
CA ASN A 709 -4.80 44.25 5.71
C ASN A 709 -4.41 43.35 6.89
N VAL A 710 -5.39 42.81 7.63
CA VAL A 710 -5.16 41.87 8.72
C VAL A 710 -5.84 40.54 8.40
N PRO A 711 -5.07 39.46 8.19
CA PRO A 711 -5.60 38.11 8.05
C PRO A 711 -6.43 37.70 9.27
N LEU A 712 -7.67 37.27 9.03
CA LEU A 712 -8.57 36.83 10.09
C LEU A 712 -8.46 35.31 10.30
N LEU A 713 -7.44 34.87 11.04
CA LEU A 713 -7.17 33.45 11.25
C LEU A 713 -8.14 32.84 12.29
N PRO A 714 -8.85 31.75 11.97
CA PRO A 714 -9.68 31.02 12.94
C PRO A 714 -8.82 30.24 13.95
N ASP A 715 -9.44 29.68 14.98
CA ASP A 715 -8.78 28.80 15.96
C ASP A 715 -8.10 27.60 15.29
N ASP A 716 -7.24 26.89 16.02
CA ASP A 716 -6.46 25.77 15.49
C ASP A 716 -7.39 24.67 14.92
N GLY A 717 -7.17 24.32 13.65
CA GLY A 717 -8.01 23.41 12.88
C GLY A 717 -7.70 23.48 11.37
N PRO A 718 -8.28 22.61 10.54
CA PRO A 718 -7.89 22.48 9.13
C PRO A 718 -8.18 23.74 8.31
N TRP A 719 -9.28 24.43 8.61
CA TRP A 719 -9.61 25.72 8.00
C TRP A 719 -8.59 26.83 8.26
N ARG A 720 -7.84 26.77 9.36
CA ARG A 720 -6.80 27.77 9.68
C ARG A 720 -5.69 27.80 8.64
N ASN A 721 -5.29 26.63 8.14
CA ASN A 721 -4.26 26.52 7.10
C ASN A 721 -4.77 27.02 5.75
N VAL A 722 -6.03 26.71 5.41
CA VAL A 722 -6.70 27.24 4.21
C VAL A 722 -6.74 28.76 4.25
N VAL A 723 -7.20 29.36 5.36
CA VAL A 723 -7.26 30.82 5.51
C VAL A 723 -5.87 31.42 5.45
N LYS A 724 -4.88 30.83 6.12
CA LYS A 724 -3.49 31.30 6.11
C LYS A 724 -2.87 31.30 4.71
N ALA A 725 -3.13 30.26 3.91
CA ALA A 725 -2.66 30.18 2.54
C ALA A 725 -3.34 31.23 1.65
N ALA A 726 -4.67 31.35 1.75
CA ALA A 726 -5.46 32.28 0.95
C ALA A 726 -5.19 33.76 1.28
N THR A 727 -4.94 34.09 2.55
CA THR A 727 -4.78 35.48 3.05
C THR A 727 -3.33 35.94 3.18
N ASN A 728 -2.37 35.26 2.52
CA ASN A 728 -0.97 35.65 2.57
C ASN A 728 -0.79 37.12 2.09
N PRO A 729 -0.05 37.99 2.81
CA PRO A 729 0.16 39.37 2.37
C PRO A 729 0.82 39.49 1.00
N ASP A 730 1.67 38.52 0.62
CA ASP A 730 2.30 38.43 -0.70
C ASP A 730 1.40 37.62 -1.66
N PRO A 731 0.85 38.24 -2.73
CA PRO A 731 0.00 37.54 -3.69
C PRO A 731 0.68 36.34 -4.36
N SER A 732 2.02 36.35 -4.51
CA SER A 732 2.77 35.24 -5.12
C SER A 732 2.84 33.98 -4.26
N ARG A 733 2.49 34.10 -2.97
CA ARG A 733 2.44 33.00 -1.99
C ARG A 733 1.03 32.53 -1.68
N ARG A 734 0.01 33.11 -2.33
CA ARG A 734 -1.37 32.60 -2.31
C ARG A 734 -1.51 31.52 -3.39
N PRO A 735 -2.50 30.62 -3.28
CA PRO A 735 -2.88 29.74 -4.38
C PRO A 735 -3.02 30.54 -5.68
N LYS A 736 -2.45 30.04 -6.79
CA LYS A 736 -2.33 30.78 -8.05
C LYS A 736 -3.69 31.07 -8.69
N ASP A 737 -4.64 30.17 -8.48
CA ASP A 737 -6.00 30.19 -8.99
C ASP A 737 -6.95 29.45 -8.02
N VAL A 738 -8.23 29.44 -8.37
CA VAL A 738 -9.26 28.78 -7.55
C VAL A 738 -9.16 27.26 -7.53
N ASP A 739 -8.48 26.64 -8.50
CA ASP A 739 -8.27 25.19 -8.53
C ASP A 739 -7.20 24.77 -7.53
N GLU A 740 -6.12 25.55 -7.42
CA GLU A 740 -5.12 25.35 -6.36
C GLU A 740 -5.72 25.62 -4.97
N LEU A 741 -6.63 26.59 -4.83
CA LEU A 741 -7.34 26.81 -3.56
C LEU A 741 -8.23 25.61 -3.19
N LEU A 742 -8.95 25.02 -4.17
CA LEU A 742 -9.73 23.80 -3.97
C LEU A 742 -8.83 22.60 -3.61
N ALA A 743 -7.64 22.49 -4.20
CA ALA A 743 -6.67 21.45 -3.85
C ALA A 743 -6.13 21.62 -2.42
N VAL A 744 -5.84 22.86 -2.00
CA VAL A 744 -5.49 23.17 -0.61
C VAL A 744 -6.65 22.80 0.32
N MET A 745 -7.89 23.14 -0.03
CA MET A 745 -9.06 22.73 0.75
C MET A 745 -9.20 21.22 0.85
N ALA A 746 -9.05 20.48 -0.25
CA ALA A 746 -9.11 19.02 -0.23
C ALA A 746 -8.02 18.44 0.67
N ARG A 747 -6.77 18.89 0.53
CA ARG A 747 -5.64 18.43 1.35
C ARG A 747 -5.83 18.69 2.85
N GLU A 748 -6.36 19.86 3.21
CA GLU A 748 -6.48 20.25 4.62
C GLU A 748 -7.79 19.77 5.26
N LEU A 749 -8.90 19.71 4.51
CA LEU A 749 -10.25 19.46 5.04
C LEU A 749 -10.74 18.03 4.83
N ASP A 750 -10.21 17.31 3.86
CA ASP A 750 -10.62 15.92 3.68
C ASP A 750 -9.93 15.10 4.76
N GLU A 751 -10.72 14.43 5.59
CA GLU A 751 -10.19 13.36 6.42
C GLU A 751 -9.52 12.37 5.47
N PRO A 752 -8.26 11.97 5.72
CA PRO A 752 -7.66 10.89 4.96
C PRO A 752 -8.65 9.72 4.97
N PRO A 753 -8.93 9.04 3.84
CA PRO A 753 -9.72 7.81 3.86
C PRO A 753 -9.19 6.93 4.99
N GLU A 754 -10.03 6.75 6.00
CA GLU A 754 -9.62 6.08 7.22
C GLU A 754 -9.38 4.61 6.87
N ILE A 755 -8.11 4.19 6.85
CA ILE A 755 -7.77 2.78 6.63
C ILE A 755 -8.45 1.97 7.73
N PRO A 756 -9.24 0.94 7.40
CA PRO A 756 -9.92 0.13 8.40
C PRO A 756 -8.96 -0.38 9.48
N ALA A 757 -7.75 -0.80 9.11
CA ALA A 757 -6.72 -1.23 10.05
C ALA A 757 -6.28 -0.16 11.05
N ASN A 758 -6.05 1.09 10.61
CA ASN A 758 -5.65 2.18 11.50
C ASN A 758 -6.75 2.54 12.50
N ARG A 759 -8.00 2.56 12.04
CA ARG A 759 -9.15 2.75 12.92
C ARG A 759 -9.31 1.57 13.87
N GLY A 760 -9.13 0.36 13.36
CA GLY A 760 -9.12 -0.87 14.13
C GLY A 760 -8.08 -0.84 15.25
N GLU A 761 -6.85 -0.41 14.97
CA GLU A 761 -5.80 -0.26 15.99
C GLU A 761 -6.20 0.73 17.10
N GLN A 762 -6.79 1.87 16.73
CA GLN A 762 -7.27 2.84 17.71
C GLN A 762 -8.36 2.23 18.60
N LEU A 763 -9.30 1.51 17.99
CA LEU A 763 -10.37 0.82 18.71
C LEU A 763 -9.80 -0.30 19.60
N LEU A 764 -8.83 -1.07 19.13
CA LEU A 764 -8.16 -2.11 19.92
C LEU A 764 -7.42 -1.54 21.12
N ARG A 765 -6.75 -0.39 20.97
CA ARG A 765 -6.15 0.33 22.10
C ARG A 765 -7.22 0.76 23.11
N ALA A 766 -8.33 1.32 22.63
CA ALA A 766 -9.45 1.70 23.49
C ALA A 766 -10.08 0.48 24.20
N VAL A 767 -10.22 -0.67 23.52
CA VAL A 767 -10.65 -1.94 24.13
C VAL A 767 -9.69 -2.36 25.26
N ARG A 768 -8.37 -2.29 25.02
CA ARG A 768 -7.34 -2.57 26.04
C ARG A 768 -7.39 -1.59 27.21
N ASP A 769 -7.78 -0.35 26.95
CA ASP A 769 -8.02 0.68 27.96
C ASP A 769 -9.42 0.57 28.61
N SER A 770 -10.13 -0.54 28.38
CA SER A 770 -11.45 -0.89 28.95
C SER A 770 -12.62 0.01 28.49
N ASP A 771 -12.57 0.58 27.29
CA ASP A 771 -13.73 1.23 26.66
C ASP A 771 -14.71 0.20 26.10
N THR A 772 -15.84 0.04 26.79
CA THR A 772 -16.90 -0.91 26.44
C THR A 772 -17.58 -0.66 25.10
N ALA A 773 -17.54 0.57 24.57
CA ALA A 773 -18.15 0.88 23.26
C ALA A 773 -17.20 0.56 22.09
N ALA A 774 -15.89 0.56 22.33
CA ALA A 774 -14.88 0.36 21.29
C ALA A 774 -14.94 -1.04 20.67
N LEU A 775 -15.28 -2.07 21.46
CA LEU A 775 -15.36 -3.45 20.97
C LEU A 775 -16.48 -3.65 19.93
N GLY A 776 -17.66 -3.10 20.18
CA GLY A 776 -18.78 -3.15 19.22
C GLY A 776 -18.48 -2.37 17.95
N HIS A 777 -17.84 -1.21 18.05
CA HIS A 777 -17.37 -0.45 16.89
C HIS A 777 -16.31 -1.22 16.09
N LEU A 778 -15.42 -1.97 16.74
CA LEU A 778 -14.40 -2.78 16.07
C LEU A 778 -15.02 -3.92 15.27
N PHE A 779 -15.99 -4.66 15.84
CA PHE A 779 -16.71 -5.70 15.11
C PHE A 779 -17.55 -5.12 13.96
N THR A 780 -18.18 -3.95 14.15
CA THR A 780 -18.91 -3.25 13.10
C THR A 780 -17.99 -2.83 11.95
N LEU A 781 -16.80 -2.31 12.28
CA LEU A 781 -15.78 -1.94 11.30
C LEU A 781 -15.33 -3.17 10.51
N ALA A 782 -15.00 -4.26 11.20
CA ALA A 782 -14.56 -5.50 10.58
C ALA A 782 -15.63 -6.13 9.69
N ALA A 783 -16.91 -6.06 10.09
CA ALA A 783 -18.02 -6.55 9.26
C ALA A 783 -18.28 -5.69 8.00
N ARG A 784 -17.93 -4.39 8.02
CA ARG A 784 -18.01 -3.50 6.85
C ARG A 784 -16.84 -3.68 5.88
N HIS A 785 -15.73 -4.24 6.37
CA HIS A 785 -14.52 -4.50 5.60
C HIS A 785 -14.11 -5.99 5.71
N PRO A 786 -15.02 -6.92 5.33
CA PRO A 786 -14.75 -8.34 5.50
C PRO A 786 -13.58 -8.75 4.61
N GLY A 787 -12.58 -9.42 5.21
CA GLY A 787 -11.38 -9.86 4.49
C GLY A 787 -10.32 -8.78 4.28
N ASP A 788 -10.46 -7.59 4.88
CA ASP A 788 -9.37 -6.61 4.92
C ASP A 788 -8.18 -7.21 5.69
N TYR A 789 -7.08 -7.44 4.97
CA TYR A 789 -5.93 -8.17 5.49
C TYR A 789 -5.31 -7.48 6.71
N ASP A 790 -5.05 -6.17 6.61
CA ASP A 790 -4.40 -5.39 7.67
C ASP A 790 -5.30 -5.34 8.91
N LEU A 791 -6.60 -5.14 8.75
CA LEU A 791 -7.54 -5.17 9.87
C LEU A 791 -7.55 -6.55 10.56
N CYS A 792 -7.44 -7.64 9.80
CA CYS A 792 -7.38 -8.97 10.38
C CYS A 792 -6.06 -9.22 11.13
N THR A 793 -4.91 -9.00 10.49
CA THR A 793 -3.61 -9.34 11.07
C THR A 793 -3.17 -8.41 12.18
N GLU A 794 -3.43 -7.11 12.04
CA GLU A 794 -2.94 -6.08 12.97
C GLU A 794 -3.87 -5.83 14.14
N VAL A 795 -5.13 -6.22 14.00
CA VAL A 795 -6.16 -5.87 14.98
C VAL A 795 -6.87 -7.10 15.48
N LEU A 796 -7.54 -7.86 14.61
CA LEU A 796 -8.39 -8.96 15.06
C LEU A 796 -7.60 -10.13 15.66
N PHE A 797 -6.43 -10.48 15.10
CA PHE A 797 -5.58 -11.54 15.64
C PHE A 797 -4.90 -11.15 16.97
N HIS A 798 -4.94 -9.87 17.31
CA HIS A 798 -4.37 -9.33 18.54
C HIS A 798 -5.43 -9.05 19.62
N LEU A 799 -6.69 -9.45 19.38
CA LEU A 799 -7.73 -9.49 20.41
C LEU A 799 -7.52 -10.68 21.35
N ASP A 800 -7.64 -10.43 22.64
CA ASP A 800 -7.64 -11.51 23.62
C ASP A 800 -8.90 -12.39 23.49
N PRO A 801 -8.82 -13.70 23.82
CA PRO A 801 -9.96 -14.63 23.72
C PRO A 801 -11.25 -14.15 24.39
N GLU A 802 -11.15 -13.47 25.54
CA GLU A 802 -12.32 -12.91 26.23
C GLU A 802 -13.01 -11.82 25.40
N HIS A 803 -12.27 -10.91 24.78
CA HIS A 803 -12.83 -9.86 23.93
C HIS A 803 -13.48 -10.44 22.66
N ILE A 804 -12.91 -11.51 22.10
CA ILE A 804 -13.52 -12.22 20.97
C ILE A 804 -14.86 -12.82 21.39
N ARG A 805 -14.90 -13.52 22.54
CA ARG A 805 -16.13 -14.10 23.10
C ARG A 805 -17.20 -13.04 23.35
N GLU A 806 -16.82 -11.92 23.96
CA GLU A 806 -17.74 -10.80 24.23
C GLU A 806 -18.29 -10.17 22.95
N GLY A 807 -17.44 -9.92 21.97
CA GLY A 807 -17.85 -9.36 20.68
C GLY A 807 -18.78 -10.28 19.89
N VAL A 808 -18.51 -11.59 19.91
CA VAL A 808 -19.38 -12.61 19.26
C VAL A 808 -20.76 -12.67 19.90
N VAL A 809 -20.82 -12.63 21.24
CA VAL A 809 -22.11 -12.65 21.97
C VAL A 809 -22.88 -11.34 21.78
N ALA A 810 -22.18 -10.20 21.74
CA ALA A 810 -22.80 -8.89 21.59
C ALA A 810 -23.32 -8.64 20.16
N GLU A 811 -22.54 -9.04 19.14
CA GLU A 811 -22.78 -8.70 17.73
C GLU A 811 -22.65 -9.95 16.81
N PRO A 812 -23.52 -10.97 16.95
CA PRO A 812 -23.36 -12.25 16.25
C PRO A 812 -23.44 -12.13 14.71
N ALA A 813 -24.22 -11.17 14.19
CA ALA A 813 -24.29 -10.92 12.76
C ALA A 813 -22.98 -10.32 12.21
N ALA A 814 -22.40 -9.36 12.92
CA ALA A 814 -21.11 -8.77 12.55
C ALA A 814 -19.99 -9.81 12.66
N ALA A 815 -20.00 -10.62 13.72
CA ALA A 815 -19.06 -11.73 13.89
C ALA A 815 -19.14 -12.75 12.73
N GLY A 816 -20.34 -13.02 12.20
CA GLY A 816 -20.50 -13.86 11.01
C GLY A 816 -19.82 -13.29 9.77
N GLU A 817 -19.95 -11.98 9.53
CA GLU A 817 -19.21 -11.32 8.44
C GLU A 817 -17.69 -11.38 8.65
N VAL A 818 -17.23 -11.26 9.90
CA VAL A 818 -15.81 -11.40 10.24
C VAL A 818 -15.31 -12.82 9.95
N VAL A 819 -16.04 -13.86 10.36
CA VAL A 819 -15.70 -15.27 10.07
C VAL A 819 -15.63 -15.53 8.57
N ARG A 820 -16.62 -15.05 7.81
CA ARG A 820 -16.61 -15.15 6.34
C ARG A 820 -15.43 -14.41 5.72
N GLY A 821 -15.14 -13.21 6.21
CA GLY A 821 -13.98 -12.42 5.81
C GLY A 821 -12.65 -13.12 6.09
N MET A 822 -12.48 -13.71 7.28
CA MET A 822 -11.28 -14.48 7.63
C MET A 822 -11.14 -15.74 6.76
N THR A 823 -12.24 -16.42 6.44
CA THR A 823 -12.24 -17.56 5.51
C THR A 823 -11.86 -17.12 4.09
N ALA A 824 -12.28 -15.92 3.70
CA ALA A 824 -11.90 -15.32 2.43
C ALA A 824 -10.41 -14.96 2.35
N LEU A 825 -9.69 -14.77 3.47
CA LEU A 825 -8.24 -14.52 3.44
C LEU A 825 -7.46 -15.68 2.80
N ASN A 826 -7.85 -16.94 3.09
CA ASN A 826 -7.26 -18.12 2.45
C ASN A 826 -7.89 -18.38 1.06
N SER A 827 -9.19 -18.10 0.93
CA SER A 827 -9.91 -18.18 -0.36
C SER A 827 -9.56 -17.05 -1.32
N GLY A 828 -8.65 -16.17 -0.94
CA GLY A 828 -8.37 -14.94 -1.63
C GLY A 828 -6.89 -14.74 -1.83
N GLY A 829 -6.02 -15.76 -1.69
CA GLY A 829 -4.62 -15.82 -2.14
C GLY A 829 -3.72 -14.58 -1.94
N HIS A 830 -4.18 -13.51 -1.29
CA HIS A 830 -3.57 -12.19 -1.32
C HIS A 830 -2.25 -12.22 -0.56
N VAL A 831 -2.16 -13.12 0.43
CA VAL A 831 -1.04 -13.28 1.33
C VAL A 831 -0.92 -14.74 1.74
N THR A 832 0.25 -15.34 1.55
CA THR A 832 0.60 -16.58 2.25
C THR A 832 0.77 -16.20 3.71
N LEU A 833 -0.25 -16.41 4.53
CA LEU A 833 -0.12 -16.24 5.98
C LEU A 833 1.06 -17.08 6.46
N GLU A 834 1.96 -16.48 7.23
CA GLU A 834 3.04 -17.23 7.86
C GLU A 834 2.43 -18.31 8.77
N HIS A 835 3.18 -19.39 9.02
CA HIS A 835 2.69 -20.53 9.80
C HIS A 835 2.00 -20.09 11.11
N GLY A 836 2.58 -19.16 11.85
CA GLY A 836 2.02 -18.64 13.10
C GLY A 836 0.77 -17.75 12.94
N GLN A 837 0.57 -17.11 11.78
CA GLN A 837 -0.63 -16.32 11.52
C GLN A 837 -1.83 -17.21 11.19
N VAL A 838 -1.62 -18.32 10.48
CA VAL A 838 -2.68 -19.32 10.28
C VAL A 838 -3.13 -19.92 11.62
N ASP A 839 -2.18 -20.22 12.52
CA ASP A 839 -2.52 -20.69 13.86
C ASP A 839 -3.34 -19.65 14.64
N ALA A 840 -3.02 -18.36 14.50
CA ALA A 840 -3.79 -17.27 15.10
C ALA A 840 -5.23 -17.21 14.55
N VAL A 841 -5.42 -17.40 13.24
CA VAL A 841 -6.76 -17.46 12.62
C VAL A 841 -7.57 -18.61 13.20
N ILE A 842 -7.00 -19.81 13.24
CA ILE A 842 -7.71 -21.00 13.73
C ILE A 842 -8.09 -20.82 15.21
N ARG A 843 -7.18 -20.28 16.05
CA ARG A 843 -7.48 -19.97 17.45
C ARG A 843 -8.60 -18.94 17.60
N TRP A 844 -8.59 -17.89 16.78
CA TRP A 844 -9.67 -16.90 16.77
C TRP A 844 -11.01 -17.55 16.43
N LEU A 845 -11.05 -18.36 15.37
CA LEU A 845 -12.25 -19.08 14.93
C LEU A 845 -12.74 -20.09 15.97
N LEU A 846 -11.82 -20.78 16.67
CA LEU A 846 -12.17 -21.70 17.77
C LEU A 846 -12.87 -20.95 18.92
N VAL A 847 -12.39 -19.76 19.29
CA VAL A 847 -13.04 -18.94 20.32
C VAL A 847 -14.42 -18.49 19.85
N ALA A 848 -14.55 -18.06 18.59
CA ALA A 848 -15.84 -17.68 18.01
C ALA A 848 -16.84 -18.85 17.97
N ALA A 849 -16.39 -20.03 17.55
CA ALA A 849 -17.21 -21.24 17.49
C ALA A 849 -17.71 -21.65 18.90
N ARG A 850 -16.84 -21.60 19.92
CA ARG A 850 -17.22 -21.85 21.32
C ARG A 850 -18.28 -20.85 21.79
N ALA A 851 -18.05 -19.55 21.57
CA ALA A 851 -18.99 -18.50 21.95
C ALA A 851 -20.35 -18.64 21.23
N ALA A 852 -20.34 -19.02 19.94
CA ALA A 852 -21.55 -19.27 19.16
C ALA A 852 -22.32 -20.50 19.66
N ALA A 853 -21.63 -21.59 20.03
CA ALA A 853 -22.25 -22.76 20.63
C ALA A 853 -22.89 -22.44 21.99
N ASP A 854 -22.19 -21.70 22.85
CA ASP A 854 -22.67 -21.32 24.18
C ASP A 854 -23.88 -20.38 24.14
N SER A 855 -23.94 -19.51 23.12
CA SER A 855 -25.03 -18.54 22.91
C SER A 855 -26.18 -19.06 22.03
N GLY A 856 -26.05 -20.24 21.42
CA GLY A 856 -27.04 -20.83 20.52
C GLY A 856 -27.11 -20.17 19.14
N ALA A 857 -26.05 -19.48 18.69
CA ALA A 857 -25.94 -18.87 17.37
C ALA A 857 -25.52 -19.93 16.31
N TRP A 858 -26.46 -20.79 15.92
CA TRP A 858 -26.17 -21.98 15.10
C TRP A 858 -25.57 -21.68 13.72
N ASP A 859 -26.04 -20.64 13.02
CA ASP A 859 -25.51 -20.26 11.71
C ASP A 859 -24.05 -19.81 11.81
N LEU A 860 -23.70 -19.03 12.84
CA LEU A 860 -22.33 -18.61 13.11
C LEU A 860 -21.43 -19.78 13.51
N LEU A 861 -21.98 -20.73 14.28
CA LEU A 861 -21.26 -21.97 14.63
C LEU A 861 -20.95 -22.80 13.38
N GLU A 862 -21.89 -22.90 12.44
CA GLU A 862 -21.70 -23.59 11.17
C GLU A 862 -20.60 -22.91 10.34
N ASP A 863 -20.71 -21.59 10.12
CA ASP A 863 -19.70 -20.80 9.38
C ASP A 863 -18.31 -20.92 10.02
N SER A 864 -18.24 -20.86 11.35
CA SER A 864 -16.96 -20.96 12.09
C SER A 864 -16.36 -22.36 11.98
N ALA A 865 -17.19 -23.42 12.05
CA ALA A 865 -16.73 -24.79 11.90
C ALA A 865 -16.21 -25.07 10.48
N ASP A 866 -16.96 -24.66 9.45
CA ASP A 866 -16.53 -24.78 8.05
C ASP A 866 -15.20 -24.03 7.82
N ALA A 867 -15.04 -22.84 8.42
CA ALA A 867 -13.82 -22.06 8.36
C ALA A 867 -12.63 -22.78 9.05
N ILE A 868 -12.80 -23.29 10.27
CA ILE A 868 -11.74 -24.01 11.01
C ILE A 868 -11.21 -25.17 10.17
N PHE A 869 -12.11 -26.00 9.64
CA PHE A 869 -11.74 -27.16 8.85
C PHE A 869 -11.10 -26.76 7.52
N PHE A 870 -11.58 -25.67 6.91
CA PHE A 870 -10.99 -25.14 5.69
C PHE A 870 -9.53 -24.70 5.89
N TRP A 871 -9.17 -24.18 7.06
CA TRP A 871 -7.80 -23.79 7.39
C TRP A 871 -6.90 -24.96 7.84
N ASP A 872 -7.48 -26.07 8.31
CA ASP A 872 -6.77 -27.26 8.82
C ASP A 872 -6.33 -28.26 7.72
N GLN A 873 -5.82 -27.78 6.58
CA GLN A 873 -5.46 -28.65 5.42
C GLN A 873 -4.01 -29.18 5.41
N ARG A 874 -3.19 -28.90 6.42
CA ARG A 874 -1.77 -29.35 6.51
C ARG A 874 -1.48 -29.96 7.89
N ASP A 875 -0.47 -30.82 8.01
CA ASP A 875 -0.02 -31.41 9.28
C ASP A 875 0.38 -30.32 10.29
N ARG A 876 -0.49 -30.06 11.29
CA ARG A 876 -0.31 -29.02 12.32
C ARG A 876 -0.62 -29.55 13.73
N TRP A 877 0.33 -30.25 14.33
CA TRP A 877 0.09 -31.03 15.55
C TRP A 877 -0.46 -30.24 16.75
N ASP A 878 -0.01 -29.00 16.99
CA ASP A 878 -0.44 -28.22 18.17
C ASP A 878 -1.89 -27.73 18.06
N VAL A 879 -2.25 -27.15 16.91
CA VAL A 879 -3.61 -26.63 16.68
C VAL A 879 -4.62 -27.76 16.49
N GLN A 880 -4.21 -28.87 15.85
CA GLN A 880 -5.04 -30.07 15.74
C GLN A 880 -5.39 -30.65 17.11
N ALA A 881 -4.47 -30.60 18.09
CA ALA A 881 -4.79 -30.99 19.45
C ALA A 881 -5.84 -30.07 20.10
N GLU A 882 -5.78 -28.75 19.84
CA GLU A 882 -6.77 -27.78 20.32
C GLU A 882 -8.17 -28.03 19.69
N ILE A 883 -8.22 -28.32 18.38
CA ILE A 883 -9.45 -28.67 17.65
C ILE A 883 -10.03 -29.98 18.19
N GLY A 884 -9.21 -31.02 18.35
CA GLY A 884 -9.65 -32.31 18.89
C GLY A 884 -10.24 -32.19 20.29
N SER A 885 -9.61 -31.39 21.15
CA SER A 885 -10.12 -31.06 22.49
C SER A 885 -11.46 -30.34 22.42
N TRP A 886 -11.64 -29.38 21.50
CA TRP A 886 -12.92 -28.72 21.28
C TRP A 886 -14.02 -29.69 20.83
N LEU A 887 -13.75 -30.55 19.85
CA LEU A 887 -14.71 -31.55 19.37
C LEU A 887 -15.21 -32.46 20.50
N ALA A 888 -14.32 -32.84 21.44
CA ALA A 888 -14.66 -33.64 22.61
C ALA A 888 -15.60 -32.93 23.61
N THR A 889 -15.73 -31.60 23.55
CA THR A 889 -16.65 -30.83 24.42
C THR A 889 -18.06 -30.68 23.86
N LEU A 890 -18.27 -30.96 22.57
CA LEU A 890 -19.55 -30.72 21.90
C LEU A 890 -20.58 -31.79 22.25
N THR A 891 -21.81 -31.37 22.52
CA THR A 891 -22.95 -32.26 22.74
C THR A 891 -24.23 -31.72 22.10
N GLY A 892 -25.17 -32.59 21.77
CA GLY A 892 -26.52 -32.19 21.34
C GLY A 892 -26.54 -31.39 20.03
N GLN A 893 -27.23 -30.25 20.00
CA GLN A 893 -27.41 -29.46 18.77
C GLN A 893 -26.09 -28.88 18.23
N ALA A 894 -25.18 -28.46 19.10
CA ALA A 894 -23.86 -27.99 18.68
C ALA A 894 -23.05 -29.12 18.00
N ALA A 895 -23.13 -30.34 18.54
CA ALA A 895 -22.53 -31.52 17.92
C ALA A 895 -23.17 -31.86 16.56
N ALA A 896 -24.48 -31.67 16.40
CA ALA A 896 -25.17 -31.88 15.12
C ALA A 896 -24.67 -30.94 14.01
N VAL A 897 -24.53 -29.64 14.32
CA VAL A 897 -24.08 -28.61 13.38
C VAL A 897 -22.64 -28.87 12.96
N VAL A 898 -21.73 -29.06 13.93
CA VAL A 898 -20.31 -29.30 13.63
C VAL A 898 -20.10 -30.63 12.90
N ALA A 899 -20.89 -31.67 13.21
CA ALA A 899 -20.87 -32.93 12.47
C ALA A 899 -21.28 -32.77 10.99
N ALA A 900 -22.15 -31.80 10.67
CA ALA A 900 -22.51 -31.50 9.28
C ALA A 900 -21.34 -30.84 8.53
N ALA A 901 -20.66 -29.87 9.15
CA ALA A 901 -19.44 -29.26 8.61
C ALA A 901 -18.33 -30.28 8.36
N LEU A 902 -18.05 -31.16 9.34
CA LEU A 902 -17.08 -32.26 9.20
C LEU A 902 -17.37 -33.18 8.00
N ARG A 903 -18.65 -33.46 7.72
CA ARG A 903 -19.03 -34.31 6.57
C ARG A 903 -18.79 -33.63 5.22
N ARG A 904 -18.76 -32.30 5.16
CA ARG A 904 -18.48 -31.55 3.92
C ARG A 904 -16.99 -31.55 3.55
N GLN A 905 -16.10 -31.88 4.49
CA GLN A 905 -14.65 -31.85 4.31
C GLN A 905 -14.02 -33.21 4.66
N PRO A 906 -14.05 -34.20 3.76
CA PRO A 906 -13.56 -35.55 4.05
C PRO A 906 -12.05 -35.64 4.25
N ASP A 907 -11.27 -34.73 3.65
CA ASP A 907 -9.80 -34.77 3.70
C ASP A 907 -9.24 -34.52 5.12
N ILE A 908 -9.97 -33.82 5.98
CA ILE A 908 -9.51 -33.52 7.35
C ILE A 908 -9.70 -34.68 8.33
N HIS A 909 -10.43 -35.74 7.94
CA HIS A 909 -10.74 -36.86 8.83
C HIS A 909 -9.47 -37.56 9.32
N GLN A 910 -8.47 -37.68 8.45
CA GLN A 910 -7.17 -38.31 8.75
C GLN A 910 -6.45 -37.67 9.95
N HIS A 911 -6.68 -36.37 10.22
CA HIS A 911 -6.06 -35.67 11.36
C HIS A 911 -6.70 -36.09 12.69
N PHE A 912 -7.95 -36.56 12.67
CA PHE A 912 -8.77 -36.83 13.85
C PHE A 912 -9.18 -38.31 13.98
N ASP A 913 -8.57 -39.22 13.20
CA ASP A 913 -8.85 -40.67 13.24
C ASP A 913 -8.75 -41.26 14.65
N HIS A 914 -7.83 -40.76 15.47
CA HIS A 914 -7.66 -41.17 16.86
C HIS A 914 -8.90 -40.93 17.75
N LEU A 915 -9.78 -39.98 17.38
CA LEU A 915 -11.02 -39.67 18.10
C LEU A 915 -12.20 -40.57 17.68
N SER A 916 -12.14 -41.23 16.52
CA SER A 916 -13.23 -42.09 16.02
C SER A 916 -13.58 -43.26 16.96
N GLY A 917 -12.58 -43.72 17.73
CA GLY A 917 -12.72 -44.78 18.73
C GLY A 917 -13.18 -44.32 20.12
N ASP A 918 -13.24 -43.00 20.37
CA ASP A 918 -13.59 -42.46 21.68
C ASP A 918 -15.10 -42.56 21.94
N ARG A 919 -15.48 -43.29 23.00
CA ARG A 919 -16.88 -43.49 23.39
C ARG A 919 -17.46 -42.33 24.20
N HIS A 920 -16.63 -41.39 24.63
CA HIS A 920 -17.06 -40.18 25.33
C HIS A 920 -17.47 -39.05 24.39
N LEU A 921 -17.14 -39.17 23.09
CA LEU A 921 -17.52 -38.22 22.06
C LEU A 921 -19.01 -38.34 21.70
N ASP A 922 -19.65 -37.21 21.37
CA ASP A 922 -21.03 -37.24 20.87
C ASP A 922 -21.15 -38.14 19.63
N HIS A 923 -22.20 -38.96 19.61
CA HIS A 923 -22.42 -39.94 18.55
C HIS A 923 -22.47 -39.32 17.14
N GLN A 924 -22.90 -38.06 16.98
CA GLN A 924 -22.97 -37.42 15.66
C GLN A 924 -21.59 -37.04 15.13
N ILE A 925 -20.71 -36.50 15.98
CA ILE A 925 -19.31 -36.20 15.62
C ILE A 925 -18.59 -37.50 15.32
N ARG A 926 -18.76 -38.52 16.17
CA ARG A 926 -18.16 -39.84 15.96
C ARG A 926 -18.60 -40.49 14.63
N LEU A 927 -19.88 -40.37 14.25
CA LEU A 927 -20.37 -40.88 12.97
C LEU A 927 -19.83 -40.08 11.77
N ALA A 928 -19.66 -38.76 11.91
CA ALA A 928 -19.08 -37.93 10.88
C ALA A 928 -17.62 -38.31 10.57
N LEU A 929 -16.86 -38.74 11.60
CA LEU A 929 -15.48 -39.24 11.44
C LEU A 929 -15.39 -40.68 10.89
N ILE A 930 -16.49 -41.46 10.93
CA ILE A 930 -16.50 -42.87 10.50
C ILE A 930 -17.03 -43.04 9.07
N GLN A 931 -17.95 -42.19 8.60
CA GLN A 931 -18.61 -42.36 7.30
C GLN A 931 -17.69 -41.97 6.13
N GLN A 932 -17.18 -42.97 5.39
CA GLN A 932 -16.27 -42.82 4.25
C GLN A 932 -16.89 -43.01 2.85
N GLU A 933 -18.21 -43.15 2.68
CA GLU A 933 -18.74 -43.44 1.33
C GLU A 933 -19.19 -42.20 0.56
N PRO A 934 -18.72 -42.01 -0.70
CA PRO A 934 -19.30 -41.01 -1.59
C PRO A 934 -20.74 -41.39 -1.92
N LEU A 935 -21.68 -40.49 -1.67
CA LEU A 935 -23.00 -40.55 -2.29
C LEU A 935 -22.79 -40.60 -3.81
N SER A 936 -23.04 -41.78 -4.39
CA SER A 936 -23.04 -41.95 -5.85
C SER A 936 -24.07 -40.98 -6.45
N PRO A 937 -23.73 -40.20 -7.49
CA PRO A 937 -24.68 -39.32 -8.12
C PRO A 937 -25.74 -40.13 -8.87
N THR A 938 -27.00 -40.02 -8.45
CA THR A 938 -28.17 -40.38 -9.26
C THR A 938 -28.72 -39.16 -9.97
#